data_AF-A0A1W9K6Q6-F1
#
_entry.id   AF-A0A1W9K6Q6-F1
#
_cell.length_a   1.000
_cell.length_b   1.000
_cell.length_c   1.000
_cell.angle_alpha   90.00
_cell.angle_beta   90.00
_cell.angle_gamma   90.00
#
_symmetry.space_group_name_H-M   'P 1'
#
loop_
_entity.id
_entity.type
_entity.pdbx_description
1 polymer ?
#
loop_
_entity_poly.entity_id
_entity_poly.type
_entity_poly.pdbx_seq_one_letter_code
_entity_poly.pdbx_strand_id
1 'polypeptide(L)'
;MDVMTSFQAIFEDNKLFFFEEYTDHGIHHIENVLKSAEFIISDESYQYLSSKDVAILVLAVILHDIGMHTEYSTFIALINGEYDKYKTCLDNKSWLELWNDYLSEAKRFSSAQKRNIFGNEYQPFYEPNLNNKDNLNGYDKKLIGEFVRRYHARLAHEIAFNGLIGENGKQLKFGNEKLNKLYRGMAGIVARSHGMELRNTFSYLEHLAHDSWHNPDDVNIVFLMVVLRIADYIQIDNSRVNPFLVKLKTFNSPVSLNEHKAHLAIESVSFKQKDKERFYVVCAPECSSMLVKLNNLFIDIQKELDTSWAVLGEVYGFLTEQPKIKFRRISSNLESKQFLDELKFVPRKINFHVNNELSKLLISPLYGNRATYGARELVQNAVDACRERKYLESHKGNHEYEPRIAVSINRIDEDKSLFEITDNGKGMELDEILHYFLSIGASFRKSLMWRKQYIDDDGHTLINRNGKFGIGILAAFLIGEVISVKTRKKDISYFFEATLDSEFIEIKRDKFNDSDIGTTISLCVSNQRREELLENSNDHEAWNEIKWTEWYIGDAPIVEYFLDEKSLEPEFKISKNEFNEFNTEIFKNIRWQYIKSRKNFYNTTEITAVACNDILISKDLKREKSHFKSHKHKDLHFLIEKKPSFLFNDPDGLFPIKLDRNDIDCIELPFENELLKEVSKSFISLFLNLEIDITKNITNIKLKNANDLAKILFSKDGYTLNIDYFINKLNTKSVNLIRLVKDGNSVSSAILNHENALFFIQKDKLGLSYSESIVAPSCGGRIILNNADYTNLFKSSKNRITKRSISNHKVEQKNEKYTIYNAYNFKNRATLLTENNINILDNFDKSLRSVQEVPFSFLKVGHDFLKAGDILTGC
;
A
#
# COMPACT_ATOMS: atom_id res chain seq x y z
N MET A 1 -9.25 63.10 18.20
CA MET A 1 -7.95 63.82 18.27
C MET A 1 -7.08 63.27 19.39
N ASP A 2 -7.41 63.47 20.67
CA ASP A 2 -6.55 63.01 21.79
C ASP A 2 -6.18 61.51 21.73
N VAL A 3 -7.13 60.65 21.35
CA VAL A 3 -6.87 59.22 21.14
C VAL A 3 -5.83 58.98 20.04
N MET A 4 -5.96 59.66 18.90
CA MET A 4 -5.06 59.50 17.76
C MET A 4 -3.64 59.95 18.15
N THR A 5 -3.50 61.11 18.78
CA THR A 5 -2.19 61.59 19.27
C THR A 5 -1.56 60.64 20.28
N SER A 6 -2.37 60.05 21.17
CA SER A 6 -1.85 59.15 22.21
C SER A 6 -1.34 57.83 21.63
N PHE A 7 -2.00 57.28 20.60
CA PHE A 7 -1.68 55.98 20.01
C PHE A 7 -0.81 56.07 18.74
N GLN A 8 -0.59 57.27 18.20
CA GLN A 8 0.20 57.51 16.98
C GLN A 8 1.57 56.82 17.03
N ALA A 9 2.31 56.97 18.13
CA ALA A 9 3.65 56.38 18.26
C ALA A 9 3.66 54.84 18.13
N ILE A 10 2.60 54.16 18.58
CA ILE A 10 2.47 52.70 18.46
C ILE A 10 2.27 52.32 16.99
N PHE A 11 1.37 53.03 16.30
CA PHE A 11 1.07 52.74 14.90
C PHE A 11 2.20 53.16 13.93
N GLU A 12 3.00 54.16 14.28
CA GLU A 12 4.20 54.57 13.53
C GLU A 12 5.35 53.57 13.71
N ASP A 13 5.56 53.04 14.92
CA ASP A 13 6.62 52.05 15.16
C ASP A 13 6.33 50.72 14.46
N ASN A 14 5.05 50.29 14.46
CA ASN A 14 4.56 49.08 13.78
C ASN A 14 5.39 47.81 14.07
N LYS A 15 6.10 47.78 15.21
CA LYS A 15 6.88 46.62 15.68
C LYS A 15 5.99 45.71 16.50
N LEU A 16 5.53 44.63 15.88
CA LEU A 16 4.69 43.65 16.56
C LEU A 16 5.57 42.63 17.30
N PHE A 17 5.74 42.81 18.61
CA PHE A 17 6.67 42.01 19.43
C PHE A 17 6.46 40.48 19.34
N PHE A 18 5.20 40.04 19.32
CA PHE A 18 4.84 38.61 19.18
C PHE A 18 4.55 38.17 17.73
N PHE A 19 4.54 39.13 16.79
CA PHE A 19 4.13 38.91 15.40
C PHE A 19 5.16 39.46 14.42
N GLU A 20 6.43 39.11 14.64
CA GLU A 20 7.57 39.58 13.83
C GLU A 20 7.41 39.25 12.33
N GLU A 21 6.65 38.21 12.00
CA GLU A 21 6.36 37.76 10.64
C GLU A 21 5.10 38.41 10.04
N TYR A 22 4.36 39.26 10.78
CA TYR A 22 3.11 39.86 10.32
C TYR A 22 3.33 41.23 9.64
N THR A 23 2.68 41.46 8.49
CA THR A 23 2.86 42.65 7.66
C THR A 23 1.67 43.60 7.82
N ASP A 24 1.97 44.73 8.44
CA ASP A 24 1.22 45.99 8.47
C ASP A 24 -0.09 45.99 9.28
N HIS A 25 0.01 46.40 10.54
CA HIS A 25 -1.09 46.84 11.40
C HIS A 25 -0.87 48.29 11.87
N GLY A 26 -0.16 49.09 11.06
CA GLY A 26 0.19 50.47 11.34
C GLY A 26 -0.87 51.46 10.85
N ILE A 27 -0.47 52.72 10.70
CA ILE A 27 -1.37 53.81 10.26
C ILE A 27 -2.00 53.51 8.88
N HIS A 28 -1.23 52.92 7.96
CA HIS A 28 -1.71 52.66 6.61
C HIS A 28 -2.88 51.66 6.58
N HIS A 29 -2.81 50.60 7.40
CA HIS A 29 -3.92 49.66 7.60
C HIS A 29 -5.18 50.37 8.11
N ILE A 30 -5.06 51.20 9.14
CA ILE A 30 -6.17 51.98 9.70
C ILE A 30 -6.82 52.88 8.63
N GLU A 31 -6.02 53.59 7.84
CA GLU A 31 -6.51 54.44 6.74
C GLU A 31 -7.26 53.62 5.69
N ASN A 32 -6.76 52.42 5.35
CA ASN A 32 -7.39 51.55 4.37
C ASN A 32 -8.72 50.97 4.88
N VAL A 33 -8.81 50.60 6.17
CA VAL A 33 -10.07 50.17 6.78
C VAL A 33 -11.08 51.32 6.80
N LEU A 34 -10.65 52.55 7.10
CA LEU A 34 -11.54 53.73 7.05
C LEU A 34 -12.06 54.02 5.64
N LYS A 35 -11.19 53.98 4.62
CA LYS A 35 -11.60 54.13 3.21
C LYS A 35 -12.56 53.02 2.79
N SER A 36 -12.34 51.80 3.26
CA SER A 36 -13.20 50.65 2.96
C SER A 36 -14.56 50.80 3.63
N ALA A 37 -14.60 51.26 4.88
CA ALA A 37 -15.82 51.56 5.62
C ALA A 37 -16.66 52.64 4.90
N GLU A 38 -16.03 53.74 4.49
CA GLU A 38 -16.67 54.77 3.67
C GLU A 38 -17.23 54.19 2.36
N PHE A 39 -16.46 53.34 1.69
CA PHE A 39 -16.87 52.71 0.44
C PHE A 39 -18.06 51.76 0.61
N ILE A 40 -18.13 51.00 1.70
CA ILE A 40 -19.18 50.00 1.97
C ILE A 40 -20.51 50.64 2.36
N ILE A 41 -20.50 51.81 3.02
CA ILE A 41 -21.72 52.54 3.36
C ILE A 41 -22.41 53.02 2.08
N SER A 42 -23.72 52.78 1.95
CA SER A 42 -24.50 53.26 0.79
C SER A 42 -24.68 54.78 0.84
N ASP A 43 -24.71 55.42 -0.33
CA ASP A 43 -24.77 56.89 -0.42
C ASP A 43 -26.04 57.46 0.25
N GLU A 44 -27.15 56.72 0.19
CA GLU A 44 -28.41 57.04 0.87
C GLU A 44 -28.33 56.93 2.40
N SER A 45 -27.34 56.20 2.94
CA SER A 45 -27.24 55.96 4.38
C SER A 45 -26.57 57.09 5.15
N TYR A 46 -25.83 57.97 4.48
CA TYR A 46 -25.15 59.09 5.15
C TYR A 46 -26.11 60.03 5.89
N GLN A 47 -27.37 60.16 5.42
CA GLN A 47 -28.38 60.96 6.10
C GLN A 47 -28.81 60.38 7.46
N TYR A 48 -28.55 59.09 7.71
CA TYR A 48 -28.87 58.40 8.96
C TYR A 48 -27.68 58.30 9.91
N LEU A 49 -26.51 58.81 9.52
CA LEU A 49 -25.29 58.79 10.33
C LEU A 49 -25.06 60.15 10.98
N SER A 50 -25.07 60.17 12.31
CA SER A 50 -24.73 61.33 13.11
C SER A 50 -23.21 61.51 13.22
N SER A 51 -22.78 62.67 13.71
CA SER A 51 -21.37 62.89 14.08
C SER A 51 -20.89 61.93 15.17
N LYS A 52 -21.80 61.43 16.03
CA LYS A 52 -21.49 60.40 17.04
C LYS A 52 -21.18 59.05 16.39
N ASP A 53 -21.97 58.65 15.39
CA ASP A 53 -21.74 57.40 14.64
C ASP A 53 -20.35 57.39 14.01
N VAL A 54 -20.01 58.47 13.30
CA VAL A 54 -18.71 58.62 12.64
C VAL A 54 -17.57 58.61 13.68
N ALA A 55 -17.74 59.30 14.81
CA ALA A 55 -16.74 59.30 15.87
C ALA A 55 -16.53 57.90 16.47
N ILE A 56 -17.61 57.16 16.76
CA ILE A 56 -17.52 55.79 17.28
C ILE A 56 -16.88 54.85 16.27
N LEU A 57 -17.23 54.94 14.99
CA LEU A 57 -16.62 54.13 13.94
C LEU A 57 -15.11 54.38 13.86
N VAL A 58 -14.66 55.64 13.83
CA VAL A 58 -13.23 55.98 13.79
C VAL A 58 -12.50 55.45 15.03
N LEU A 59 -13.08 55.61 16.22
CA LEU A 59 -12.49 55.08 17.46
C LEU A 59 -12.42 53.54 17.45
N ALA A 60 -13.45 52.87 16.93
CA ALA A 60 -13.49 51.42 16.83
C ALA A 60 -12.47 50.88 15.82
N VAL A 61 -12.29 51.55 14.68
CA VAL A 61 -11.24 51.20 13.69
C VAL A 61 -9.85 51.37 14.30
N ILE A 62 -9.61 52.40 15.12
CA ILE A 62 -8.33 52.54 15.83
C ILE A 62 -8.13 51.39 16.83
N LEU A 63 -9.21 50.88 17.44
CA LEU A 63 -9.16 49.82 18.45
C LEU A 63 -9.06 48.40 17.86
N HIS A 64 -9.68 48.09 16.72
CA HIS A 64 -10.00 46.70 16.36
C HIS A 64 -8.79 45.74 16.37
N ASP A 65 -7.64 46.20 15.87
CA ASP A 65 -6.39 45.43 15.83
C ASP A 65 -5.36 45.88 16.88
N ILE A 66 -5.71 46.81 17.80
CA ILE A 66 -4.74 47.31 18.81
C ILE A 66 -4.20 46.19 19.71
N GLY A 67 -4.98 45.12 19.90
CA GLY A 67 -4.54 43.92 20.63
C GLY A 67 -3.36 43.20 19.96
N MET A 68 -3.12 43.39 18.67
CA MET A 68 -1.96 42.83 17.97
C MET A 68 -0.65 43.56 18.34
N HIS A 69 -0.72 44.79 18.82
CA HIS A 69 0.42 45.57 19.35
C HIS A 69 0.75 45.21 20.82
N THR A 70 0.28 44.06 21.29
CA THR A 70 0.56 43.58 22.66
C THR A 70 2.05 43.31 22.83
N GLU A 71 2.65 43.93 23.84
CA GLU A 71 4.02 43.66 24.27
C GLU A 71 4.06 42.70 25.45
N TYR A 72 5.27 42.30 25.85
CA TYR A 72 5.51 41.45 27.02
C TYR A 72 4.80 41.96 28.30
N SER A 73 4.92 43.25 28.61
CA SER A 73 4.32 43.85 29.82
C SER A 73 2.79 43.77 29.81
N THR A 74 2.16 44.05 28.67
CA THR A 74 0.70 43.88 28.52
C THR A 74 0.30 42.40 28.68
N PHE A 75 1.04 41.46 28.09
CA PHE A 75 0.75 40.03 28.25
C PHE A 75 0.84 39.56 29.71
N ILE A 76 1.86 40.00 30.45
CA ILE A 76 2.00 39.69 31.88
C ILE A 76 0.84 40.31 32.68
N ALA A 77 0.45 41.55 32.38
CA ALA A 77 -0.69 42.18 33.03
C ALA A 77 -2.03 41.46 32.75
N LEU A 78 -2.18 40.87 31.55
CA LEU A 78 -3.35 40.05 31.20
C LEU A 78 -3.44 38.81 32.10
N ILE A 79 -2.38 38.00 32.17
CA ILE A 79 -2.38 36.76 32.96
C ILE A 79 -2.43 37.01 34.47
N ASN A 80 -1.97 38.19 34.93
CA ASN A 80 -2.09 38.63 36.32
C ASN A 80 -3.48 39.18 36.68
N GLY A 81 -4.39 39.26 35.71
CA GLY A 81 -5.78 39.66 35.91
C GLY A 81 -6.01 41.17 36.02
N GLU A 82 -5.06 42.01 35.60
CA GLU A 82 -5.24 43.47 35.60
C GLU A 82 -6.39 43.91 34.67
N TYR A 83 -6.57 43.18 33.58
CA TYR A 83 -7.61 43.42 32.58
C TYR A 83 -8.96 42.78 32.92
N ASP A 84 -8.99 41.75 33.79
CA ASP A 84 -10.22 41.04 34.19
C ASP A 84 -11.22 41.92 34.96
N LYS A 85 -10.80 43.12 35.42
CA LYS A 85 -11.68 44.12 36.06
C LYS A 85 -12.86 44.57 35.18
N TYR A 86 -12.71 44.47 33.86
CA TYR A 86 -13.74 44.88 32.89
C TYR A 86 -14.31 43.68 32.12
N LYS A 87 -14.23 42.48 32.71
CA LYS A 87 -14.93 41.29 32.23
C LYS A 87 -16.42 41.61 32.05
N THR A 88 -16.95 41.35 30.87
CA THR A 88 -18.33 41.66 30.51
C THR A 88 -19.24 40.44 30.67
N CYS A 89 -20.54 40.60 30.45
CA CYS A 89 -21.48 39.47 30.37
C CYS A 89 -21.19 38.52 29.19
N LEU A 90 -20.28 38.89 28.28
CA LEU A 90 -19.82 38.06 27.17
C LEU A 90 -18.70 37.10 27.57
N ASP A 91 -18.10 37.30 28.75
CA ASP A 91 -16.87 36.65 29.15
C ASP A 91 -17.16 35.66 30.28
N ASN A 92 -16.88 34.37 30.05
CA ASN A 92 -17.11 33.35 31.07
C ASN A 92 -15.85 33.05 31.89
N LYS A 93 -14.66 33.30 31.34
CA LYS A 93 -13.36 32.93 31.93
C LYS A 93 -12.42 34.14 32.10
N SER A 94 -11.57 34.09 33.11
CA SER A 94 -10.45 35.04 33.29
C SER A 94 -9.38 34.82 32.21
N TRP A 95 -8.49 35.79 32.04
CA TRP A 95 -7.35 35.64 31.12
C TRP A 95 -6.41 34.48 31.51
N LEU A 96 -6.19 34.29 32.81
CA LEU A 96 -5.39 33.17 33.32
C LEU A 96 -6.02 31.81 33.01
N GLU A 97 -7.35 31.69 33.16
CA GLU A 97 -8.08 30.47 32.81
C GLU A 97 -8.00 30.18 31.31
N LEU A 98 -8.18 31.20 30.45
CA LEU A 98 -8.06 31.05 29.00
C LEU A 98 -6.64 30.65 28.57
N TRP A 99 -5.63 31.23 29.21
CA TRP A 99 -4.23 30.88 28.95
C TRP A 99 -3.94 29.42 29.31
N ASN A 100 -4.41 28.96 30.47
CA ASN A 100 -4.25 27.56 30.90
C ASN A 100 -4.98 26.58 29.99
N ASP A 101 -6.20 26.92 29.55
CA ASP A 101 -6.94 26.11 28.57
C ASP A 101 -6.20 26.03 27.24
N TYR A 102 -5.67 27.17 26.77
CA TYR A 102 -4.86 27.22 25.55
C TYR A 102 -3.58 26.39 25.66
N LEU A 103 -2.86 26.43 26.78
CA LEU A 103 -1.69 25.57 27.01
C LEU A 103 -2.09 24.08 27.02
N SER A 104 -3.25 23.75 27.57
CA SER A 104 -3.81 22.39 27.54
C SER A 104 -4.17 21.95 26.12
N GLU A 105 -4.65 22.85 25.27
CA GLU A 105 -4.87 22.61 23.84
C GLU A 105 -3.54 22.44 23.10
N ALA A 106 -2.56 23.31 23.34
CA ALA A 106 -1.26 23.33 22.70
C ALA A 106 -0.46 22.04 22.91
N LYS A 107 -0.61 21.39 24.08
CA LYS A 107 -0.08 20.04 24.36
C LYS A 107 -0.57 18.98 23.37
N ARG A 108 -1.70 19.21 22.69
CA ARG A 108 -2.39 18.27 21.79
C ARG A 108 -2.46 18.77 20.35
N PHE A 109 -1.67 19.79 19.98
CA PHE A 109 -1.63 20.26 18.60
C PHE A 109 -1.24 19.13 17.64
N SER A 110 -2.02 19.00 16.57
CA SER A 110 -1.72 18.14 15.44
C SER A 110 -0.45 18.59 14.71
N SER A 111 0.16 17.69 13.94
CA SER A 111 1.33 18.01 13.09
C SER A 111 1.05 19.20 12.17
N ALA A 112 -0.14 19.28 11.59
CA ALA A 112 -0.58 20.39 10.76
C ALA A 112 -0.65 21.72 11.53
N GLN A 113 -1.22 21.74 12.74
CA GLN A 113 -1.24 22.95 13.58
C GLN A 113 0.17 23.41 13.94
N LYS A 114 1.05 22.48 14.32
CA LYS A 114 2.44 22.79 14.64
C LYS A 114 3.21 23.36 13.45
N ARG A 115 3.02 22.78 12.27
CA ARG A 115 3.58 23.30 11.02
C ARG A 115 3.08 24.71 10.71
N ASN A 116 1.79 24.97 10.88
CA ASN A 116 1.22 26.29 10.60
C ASN A 116 1.66 27.38 11.59
N ILE A 117 1.77 27.06 12.88
CA ILE A 117 2.12 28.05 13.92
C ILE A 117 3.64 28.22 14.03
N PHE A 118 4.40 27.13 14.03
CA PHE A 118 5.84 27.14 14.31
C PHE A 118 6.72 26.98 13.07
N GLY A 119 6.15 26.57 11.93
CA GLY A 119 6.92 26.18 10.73
C GLY A 119 7.53 24.77 10.80
N ASN A 120 7.36 24.06 11.92
CA ASN A 120 7.94 22.73 12.15
C ASN A 120 6.90 21.79 12.79
N GLU A 121 6.59 20.69 12.11
CA GLU A 121 5.61 19.71 12.58
C GLU A 121 6.07 18.88 13.78
N TYR A 122 7.39 18.75 13.97
CA TYR A 122 8.00 18.00 15.06
C TYR A 122 8.33 18.87 16.27
N GLN A 123 7.89 20.14 16.29
CA GLN A 123 8.17 21.04 17.39
C GLN A 123 7.66 20.43 18.71
N PRO A 124 8.56 20.18 19.70
CA PRO A 124 8.16 19.70 21.00
C PRO A 124 7.47 20.81 21.78
N PHE A 125 6.41 20.45 22.51
CA PHE A 125 5.73 21.39 23.39
C PHE A 125 6.51 21.52 24.70
N TYR A 126 6.76 22.75 25.11
CA TYR A 126 7.12 23.12 26.48
C TYR A 126 6.44 24.44 26.86
N GLU A 127 6.28 24.68 28.16
CA GLU A 127 5.66 25.90 28.67
C GLU A 127 6.68 27.05 28.68
N PRO A 128 6.30 28.25 28.18
CA PRO A 128 7.21 29.38 28.08
C PRO A 128 7.57 29.93 29.46
N ASN A 129 8.82 30.38 29.63
CA ASN A 129 9.27 30.99 30.88
C ASN A 129 8.94 32.49 30.90
N LEU A 130 7.90 32.84 31.66
CA LEU A 130 7.35 34.20 31.75
C LEU A 130 8.00 35.08 32.83
N ASN A 131 9.18 34.71 33.34
CA ASN A 131 9.85 35.49 34.40
C ASN A 131 10.63 36.69 33.87
N ASN A 132 11.19 36.61 32.66
CA ASN A 132 11.95 37.71 32.05
C ASN A 132 11.67 37.78 30.53
N LYS A 133 11.53 39.00 30.00
CA LYS A 133 11.36 39.29 28.58
C LYS A 133 12.48 38.68 27.73
N ASP A 134 13.73 38.76 28.19
CA ASP A 134 14.90 38.28 27.45
C ASP A 134 14.99 36.76 27.35
N ASN A 135 14.20 36.03 28.15
CA ASN A 135 14.16 34.57 28.10
C ASN A 135 13.24 34.03 27.01
N LEU A 136 12.43 34.87 26.37
CA LEU A 136 11.47 34.45 25.35
C LEU A 136 12.17 34.26 24.00
N ASN A 137 12.21 33.02 23.54
CA ASN A 137 12.73 32.71 22.21
C ASN A 137 11.63 32.79 21.14
N GLY A 138 11.99 32.50 19.88
CA GLY A 138 11.03 32.56 18.77
C GLY A 138 9.83 31.61 18.90
N TYR A 139 10.01 30.44 19.53
CA TYR A 139 8.89 29.53 19.81
C TYR A 139 7.94 30.14 20.85
N ASP A 140 8.48 30.69 21.95
CA ASP A 140 7.67 31.27 23.01
C ASP A 140 6.84 32.44 22.49
N LYS A 141 7.48 33.30 21.68
CA LYS A 141 6.81 34.42 21.02
C LYS A 141 5.68 33.97 20.10
N LYS A 142 5.89 32.92 19.29
CA LYS A 142 4.85 32.36 18.39
C LYS A 142 3.69 31.73 19.17
N LEU A 143 3.99 31.00 20.25
CA LEU A 143 2.96 30.39 21.09
C LEU A 143 2.09 31.45 21.78
N ILE A 144 2.71 32.48 22.36
CA ILE A 144 2.02 33.60 23.01
C ILE A 144 1.28 34.46 21.96
N GLY A 145 1.92 34.73 20.83
CA GLY A 145 1.33 35.47 19.72
C GLY A 145 0.05 34.82 19.22
N GLU A 146 0.03 33.50 19.01
CA GLU A 146 -1.19 32.78 18.61
C GLU A 146 -2.31 32.90 19.66
N PHE A 147 -1.98 32.90 20.95
CA PHE A 147 -2.97 33.18 21.99
C PHE A 147 -3.52 34.60 21.91
N VAL A 148 -2.64 35.61 21.83
CA VAL A 148 -3.05 37.01 21.68
C VAL A 148 -3.91 37.18 20.44
N ARG A 149 -3.54 36.58 19.30
CA ARG A 149 -4.30 36.63 18.05
C ARG A 149 -5.70 36.02 18.19
N ARG A 150 -5.87 34.93 18.94
CA ARG A 150 -7.20 34.33 19.15
C ARG A 150 -8.14 35.24 19.96
N TYR A 151 -7.59 36.06 20.84
CA TYR A 151 -8.37 36.87 21.78
C TYR A 151 -8.19 38.39 21.59
N HIS A 152 -7.51 38.84 20.54
CA HIS A 152 -7.19 40.26 20.31
C HIS A 152 -8.45 41.14 20.23
N ALA A 153 -9.55 40.63 19.67
CA ALA A 153 -10.81 41.37 19.62
C ALA A 153 -11.42 41.59 21.03
N ARG A 154 -11.30 40.60 21.94
CA ARG A 154 -11.68 40.79 23.35
C ARG A 154 -10.75 41.82 24.00
N LEU A 155 -9.45 41.70 23.78
CA LEU A 155 -8.45 42.62 24.32
C LEU A 155 -8.67 44.07 23.85
N ALA A 156 -9.03 44.27 22.58
CA ALA A 156 -9.37 45.59 22.03
C ALA A 156 -10.52 46.26 22.79
N HIS A 157 -11.54 45.50 23.19
CA HIS A 157 -12.62 45.99 24.03
C HIS A 157 -12.11 46.45 25.40
N GLU A 158 -11.31 45.61 26.06
CA GLU A 158 -10.82 45.90 27.41
C GLU A 158 -9.79 47.05 27.40
N ILE A 159 -9.01 47.22 26.32
CA ILE A 159 -8.12 48.37 26.10
C ILE A 159 -8.91 49.68 25.98
N ALA A 160 -10.15 49.68 25.49
CA ALA A 160 -10.97 50.89 25.46
C ALA A 160 -11.21 51.47 26.89
N PHE A 161 -11.19 50.61 27.90
CA PHE A 161 -11.35 50.98 29.32
C PHE A 161 -10.01 51.12 30.05
N ASN A 162 -9.14 50.11 29.96
CA ASN A 162 -7.89 50.03 30.68
C ASN A 162 -6.73 50.73 29.97
N GLY A 163 -6.83 51.03 28.68
CA GLY A 163 -5.67 51.41 27.89
C GLY A 163 -4.68 50.25 27.67
N LEU A 164 -3.55 50.56 27.05
CA LEU A 164 -2.48 49.61 26.74
C LEU A 164 -1.29 49.81 27.69
N ILE A 165 -0.68 48.74 28.19
CA ILE A 165 0.47 48.81 29.10
C ILE A 165 1.76 48.65 28.27
N GLY A 166 2.50 49.74 28.05
CA GLY A 166 3.73 49.70 27.25
C GLY A 166 4.93 49.09 27.97
N GLU A 167 6.08 49.03 27.30
CA GLU A 167 7.35 48.42 27.75
C GLU A 167 7.81 48.85 29.16
N ASN A 168 7.57 50.11 29.54
CA ASN A 168 8.00 50.66 30.84
C ASN A 168 6.95 50.53 31.95
N GLY A 169 5.88 49.73 31.75
CA GLY A 169 4.74 49.65 32.66
C GLY A 169 3.85 50.90 32.66
N LYS A 170 4.11 51.85 31.75
CA LYS A 170 3.31 53.07 31.60
C LYS A 170 2.02 52.73 30.86
N GLN A 171 0.90 53.02 31.50
CA GLN A 171 -0.43 52.82 30.94
C GLN A 171 -0.79 53.96 29.97
N LEU A 172 -1.01 53.62 28.71
CA LEU A 172 -1.51 54.52 27.68
C LEU A 172 -3.04 54.47 27.67
N LYS A 173 -3.69 55.46 28.28
CA LYS A 173 -5.15 55.53 28.36
C LYS A 173 -5.77 55.79 26.98
N PHE A 174 -6.87 55.11 26.69
CA PHE A 174 -7.65 55.32 25.47
C PHE A 174 -8.46 56.62 25.54
N GLY A 175 -7.86 57.75 25.16
CA GLY A 175 -8.53 59.06 25.23
C GLY A 175 -8.64 59.62 26.65
N ASN A 176 -9.18 60.83 26.76
CA ASN A 176 -9.27 61.57 28.03
C ASN A 176 -10.60 61.35 28.77
N GLU A 177 -10.80 62.07 29.87
CA GLU A 177 -11.99 62.00 30.72
C GLU A 177 -13.28 62.46 30.02
N LYS A 178 -13.19 63.20 28.90
CA LYS A 178 -14.37 63.60 28.11
C LYS A 178 -14.99 62.43 27.36
N LEU A 179 -14.21 61.40 27.05
CA LEU A 179 -14.72 60.15 26.50
C LEU A 179 -15.25 59.29 27.66
N ASN A 180 -16.55 59.41 27.92
CA ASN A 180 -17.20 58.71 29.03
C ASN A 180 -17.22 57.17 28.84
N LYS A 181 -17.66 56.46 29.89
CA LYS A 181 -17.70 54.99 29.90
C LYS A 181 -18.62 54.40 28.81
N LEU A 182 -19.72 55.09 28.48
CA LEU A 182 -20.67 54.66 27.45
C LEU A 182 -20.01 54.65 26.06
N TYR A 183 -19.39 55.76 25.64
CA TYR A 183 -18.72 55.85 24.33
C TYR A 183 -17.50 54.92 24.22
N ARG A 184 -16.77 54.69 25.31
CA ARG A 184 -15.70 53.67 25.37
C ARG A 184 -16.26 52.26 25.15
N GLY A 185 -17.37 51.93 25.81
CA GLY A 185 -18.07 50.65 25.63
C GLY A 185 -18.58 50.47 24.20
N MET A 186 -19.16 51.51 23.60
CA MET A 186 -19.62 51.49 22.21
C MET A 186 -18.46 51.28 21.21
N ALA A 187 -17.38 52.07 21.30
CA ALA A 187 -16.22 51.88 20.43
C ALA A 187 -15.57 50.49 20.63
N GLY A 188 -15.47 50.05 21.89
CA GLY A 188 -14.90 48.77 22.26
C GLY A 188 -15.72 47.56 21.80
N ILE A 189 -17.05 47.60 21.89
CA ILE A 189 -17.89 46.50 21.39
C ILE A 189 -17.94 46.46 19.87
N VAL A 190 -17.93 47.62 19.18
CA VAL A 190 -17.81 47.65 17.72
C VAL A 190 -16.50 47.00 17.30
N ALA A 191 -15.38 47.38 17.93
CA ALA A 191 -14.07 46.76 17.71
C ALA A 191 -14.09 45.26 18.01
N ARG A 192 -14.64 44.83 19.16
CA ARG A 192 -14.72 43.42 19.56
C ARG A 192 -15.56 42.57 18.63
N SER A 193 -16.60 43.15 18.04
CA SER A 193 -17.56 42.43 17.23
C SER A 193 -16.88 41.65 16.11
N HIS A 194 -15.78 42.14 15.54
CA HIS A 194 -15.11 41.50 14.40
C HIS A 194 -14.48 40.12 14.70
N GLY A 195 -14.22 39.80 15.97
CA GLY A 195 -13.67 38.51 16.40
C GLY A 195 -14.71 37.53 16.96
N MET A 196 -16.02 37.81 16.82
CA MET A 196 -17.08 36.96 17.39
C MET A 196 -18.35 36.97 16.53
N GLU A 197 -19.31 36.11 16.84
CA GLU A 197 -20.63 36.15 16.19
C GLU A 197 -21.38 37.43 16.57
N LEU A 198 -21.96 38.12 15.58
CA LEU A 198 -22.57 39.44 15.76
C LEU A 198 -23.72 39.42 16.79
N ARG A 199 -24.58 38.41 16.73
CA ARG A 199 -25.72 38.24 17.66
C ARG A 199 -25.29 38.02 19.11
N ASN A 200 -24.10 37.47 19.34
CA ASN A 200 -23.60 37.27 20.69
C ASN A 200 -23.30 38.61 21.39
N THR A 201 -23.20 39.73 20.65
CA THR A 201 -22.99 41.05 21.24
C THR A 201 -24.25 41.65 21.85
N PHE A 202 -25.45 41.16 21.50
CA PHE A 202 -26.71 41.81 21.86
C PHE A 202 -26.95 41.85 23.38
N SER A 203 -26.59 40.79 24.10
CA SER A 203 -26.71 40.77 25.57
C SER A 203 -25.86 41.86 26.24
N TYR A 204 -24.72 42.21 25.66
CA TYR A 204 -23.90 43.32 26.14
C TYR A 204 -24.53 44.67 25.80
N LEU A 205 -25.09 44.82 24.59
CA LEU A 205 -25.79 46.05 24.20
C LEU A 205 -27.02 46.30 25.08
N GLU A 206 -27.80 45.26 25.39
CA GLU A 206 -28.93 45.28 26.33
C GLU A 206 -28.47 45.68 27.74
N HIS A 207 -27.33 45.18 28.21
CA HIS A 207 -26.76 45.62 29.49
C HIS A 207 -26.24 47.07 29.43
N LEU A 208 -25.71 47.51 28.29
CA LEU A 208 -25.11 48.83 28.10
C LEU A 208 -26.16 49.94 28.03
N ALA A 209 -27.30 49.68 27.37
CA ALA A 209 -28.30 50.70 27.04
C ALA A 209 -29.77 50.26 27.21
N HIS A 210 -30.03 49.13 27.86
CA HIS A 210 -31.37 48.62 28.18
C HIS A 210 -32.25 48.53 26.93
N ASP A 211 -33.48 49.06 26.97
CA ASP A 211 -34.43 48.99 25.85
C ASP A 211 -33.95 49.79 24.60
N SER A 212 -32.97 50.68 24.76
CA SER A 212 -32.37 51.47 23.67
C SER A 212 -31.12 50.82 23.05
N TRP A 213 -30.91 49.52 23.26
CA TRP A 213 -29.69 48.82 22.82
C TRP A 213 -29.46 48.78 21.31
N HIS A 214 -30.54 48.89 20.51
CA HIS A 214 -30.46 48.95 19.04
C HIS A 214 -29.85 50.28 18.55
N ASN A 215 -30.03 51.35 19.33
CA ASN A 215 -29.64 52.72 19.01
C ASN A 215 -29.18 53.53 20.26
N PRO A 216 -28.16 53.07 21.00
CA PRO A 216 -27.71 53.71 22.24
C PRO A 216 -27.26 55.15 21.99
N ASP A 217 -27.88 56.12 22.66
CA ASP A 217 -27.60 57.56 22.49
C ASP A 217 -27.67 58.03 21.02
N ASP A 218 -28.64 57.46 20.28
CA ASP A 218 -28.89 57.67 18.85
C ASP A 218 -27.75 57.20 17.93
N VAL A 219 -26.91 56.27 18.40
CA VAL A 219 -25.85 55.64 17.60
C VAL A 219 -26.34 54.32 17.02
N ASN A 220 -26.24 54.15 15.70
CA ASN A 220 -26.59 52.93 14.97
C ASN A 220 -25.55 51.82 15.19
N ILE A 221 -25.40 51.36 16.44
CA ILE A 221 -24.25 50.60 16.89
C ILE A 221 -24.04 49.28 16.13
N VAL A 222 -25.13 48.55 15.82
CA VAL A 222 -25.06 47.29 15.08
C VAL A 222 -24.69 47.54 13.61
N PHE A 223 -25.15 48.65 13.03
CA PHE A 223 -24.71 49.06 11.70
C PHE A 223 -23.19 49.33 11.66
N LEU A 224 -22.65 50.01 12.68
CA LEU A 224 -21.21 50.26 12.77
C LEU A 224 -20.40 48.97 12.93
N MET A 225 -20.91 47.98 13.68
CA MET A 225 -20.30 46.65 13.77
C MET A 225 -20.22 45.99 12.39
N VAL A 226 -21.32 45.99 11.64
CA VAL A 226 -21.36 45.43 10.28
C VAL A 226 -20.39 46.13 9.35
N VAL A 227 -20.37 47.47 9.37
CA VAL A 227 -19.46 48.26 8.52
C VAL A 227 -18.00 47.93 8.84
N LEU A 228 -17.60 47.94 10.11
CA LEU A 228 -16.23 47.62 10.50
C LEU A 228 -15.85 46.20 10.05
N ARG A 229 -16.72 45.22 10.28
CA ARG A 229 -16.48 43.82 9.91
C ARG A 229 -16.24 43.68 8.42
N ILE A 230 -17.14 44.20 7.59
CA ILE A 230 -16.98 44.09 6.13
C ILE A 230 -15.77 44.90 5.65
N ALA A 231 -15.50 46.07 6.23
CA ALA A 231 -14.36 46.91 5.86
C ALA A 231 -13.01 46.28 6.19
N ASP A 232 -12.93 45.61 7.34
CA ASP A 232 -11.76 44.85 7.77
C ASP A 232 -11.57 43.59 6.90
N TYR A 233 -12.67 42.93 6.51
CA TYR A 233 -12.62 41.79 5.58
C TYR A 233 -12.22 42.20 4.15
N ILE A 234 -12.72 43.34 3.65
CA ILE A 234 -12.56 43.80 2.26
C ILE A 234 -11.78 45.11 2.27
N GLN A 235 -10.44 45.04 2.24
CA GLN A 235 -9.59 46.23 2.14
C GLN A 235 -9.53 46.74 0.70
N ILE A 236 -10.16 47.88 0.41
CA ILE A 236 -10.29 48.47 -0.93
C ILE A 236 -9.43 49.74 -1.00
N ASP A 237 -8.41 49.75 -1.87
CA ASP A 237 -7.71 50.98 -2.25
C ASP A 237 -8.38 51.61 -3.49
N ASN A 238 -8.47 52.94 -3.52
CA ASN A 238 -9.10 53.71 -4.59
C ASN A 238 -8.07 54.20 -5.64
N SER A 239 -6.81 53.73 -5.55
CA SER A 239 -5.77 54.10 -6.50
C SER A 239 -5.91 53.34 -7.83
N ARG A 240 -6.20 54.07 -8.91
CA ARG A 240 -6.44 53.56 -10.28
C ARG A 240 -5.21 52.90 -10.97
N VAL A 241 -4.15 52.51 -10.25
CA VAL A 241 -2.84 52.25 -10.90
C VAL A 241 -2.07 51.02 -10.40
N ASN A 242 -2.50 50.23 -9.40
CA ASN A 242 -1.72 49.02 -9.04
C ASN A 242 -2.57 47.85 -8.45
N PRO A 243 -2.24 46.58 -8.76
CA PRO A 243 -3.12 45.41 -8.63
C PRO A 243 -3.12 44.76 -7.23
N PHE A 244 -2.84 45.49 -6.15
CA PHE A 244 -2.86 44.93 -4.78
C PHE A 244 -4.23 45.07 -4.11
N LEU A 245 -5.28 45.09 -4.93
CA LEU A 245 -6.63 45.45 -4.51
C LEU A 245 -7.36 44.24 -3.95
N VAL A 246 -7.73 44.37 -2.68
CA VAL A 246 -8.29 43.37 -1.77
C VAL A 246 -7.26 42.51 -1.05
N LYS A 247 -6.61 43.11 -0.04
CA LYS A 247 -6.00 42.36 1.07
C LYS A 247 -7.15 41.81 1.91
N LEU A 248 -7.60 40.60 1.59
CA LEU A 248 -8.65 39.91 2.33
C LEU A 248 -8.06 39.37 3.65
N LYS A 249 -8.70 39.62 4.80
CA LYS A 249 -8.17 39.33 6.16
C LYS A 249 -7.84 37.85 6.44
N THR A 250 -8.23 36.92 5.59
CA THR A 250 -7.71 35.56 5.73
C THR A 250 -6.28 35.56 5.24
N PHE A 251 -5.27 35.48 6.10
CA PHE A 251 -4.36 34.33 6.20
C PHE A 251 -3.31 34.56 7.31
N ASN A 252 -3.01 33.51 8.09
CA ASN A 252 -2.36 33.56 9.42
C ASN A 252 -0.82 33.58 9.41
N SER A 253 -0.16 34.07 8.36
CA SER A 253 1.23 34.53 8.41
C SER A 253 1.59 35.12 7.06
N PRO A 254 1.79 36.44 6.93
CA PRO A 254 2.07 37.06 5.63
C PRO A 254 3.43 36.67 5.03
N VAL A 255 4.17 35.74 5.63
CA VAL A 255 5.39 35.13 5.07
C VAL A 255 5.12 33.78 4.40
N SER A 256 3.92 33.21 4.52
CA SER A 256 3.60 31.99 3.76
C SER A 256 3.59 32.33 2.27
N LEU A 257 4.63 31.88 1.56
CA LEU A 257 4.81 32.06 0.11
C LEU A 257 3.54 31.67 -0.68
N ASN A 258 2.78 30.70 -0.16
CA ASN A 258 1.52 30.22 -0.74
C ASN A 258 0.32 31.16 -0.51
N GLU A 259 0.38 32.05 0.48
CA GLU A 259 -0.64 33.06 0.77
C GLU A 259 -0.41 34.28 -0.11
N HIS A 260 0.84 34.74 -0.20
CA HIS A 260 1.22 35.81 -1.13
C HIS A 260 0.88 35.45 -2.58
N LYS A 261 1.21 34.22 -3.01
CA LYS A 261 0.84 33.72 -4.35
C LYS A 261 -0.67 33.69 -4.59
N ALA A 262 -1.48 33.36 -3.58
CA ALA A 262 -2.93 33.35 -3.72
C ALA A 262 -3.49 34.78 -3.88
N HIS A 263 -2.93 35.77 -3.18
CA HIS A 263 -3.30 37.18 -3.40
C HIS A 263 -2.91 37.67 -4.80
N LEU A 264 -1.72 37.31 -5.29
CA LEU A 264 -1.29 37.67 -6.65
C LEU A 264 -2.18 37.08 -7.75
N ALA A 265 -2.96 36.04 -7.45
CA ALA A 265 -3.90 35.46 -8.39
C ALA A 265 -5.19 36.30 -8.56
N ILE A 266 -5.44 37.32 -7.73
CA ILE A 266 -6.55 38.26 -7.91
C ILE A 266 -6.11 39.36 -8.88
N GLU A 267 -6.69 39.40 -10.07
CA GLU A 267 -6.29 40.35 -11.12
C GLU A 267 -7.05 41.68 -11.02
N SER A 268 -8.35 41.62 -10.73
CA SER A 268 -9.17 42.82 -10.62
C SER A 268 -10.47 42.59 -9.84
N VAL A 269 -11.01 43.69 -9.30
CA VAL A 269 -12.34 43.73 -8.70
C VAL A 269 -13.16 44.82 -9.37
N SER A 270 -14.35 44.46 -9.85
CA SER A 270 -15.27 45.36 -10.51
C SER A 270 -16.54 45.54 -9.71
N PHE A 271 -16.72 46.75 -9.20
CA PHE A 271 -17.92 47.18 -8.46
C PHE A 271 -19.03 47.72 -9.38
N LYS A 272 -18.75 47.93 -10.68
CA LYS A 272 -19.73 48.41 -11.65
C LYS A 272 -20.40 47.23 -12.34
N GLN A 273 -21.41 46.66 -11.69
CA GLN A 273 -22.16 45.52 -12.19
C GLN A 273 -23.60 45.90 -12.57
N LYS A 274 -24.26 45.06 -13.37
CA LYS A 274 -25.69 45.20 -13.68
C LYS A 274 -26.55 45.14 -12.40
N ASP A 275 -26.16 44.26 -11.49
CA ASP A 275 -26.68 44.19 -10.13
C ASP A 275 -25.84 45.12 -9.25
N LYS A 276 -26.44 46.22 -8.76
CA LYS A 276 -25.73 47.26 -8.01
C LYS A 276 -25.26 46.78 -6.62
N GLU A 277 -25.87 45.72 -6.09
CA GLU A 277 -25.51 45.14 -4.79
C GLU A 277 -24.46 44.03 -4.92
N ARG A 278 -23.90 43.85 -6.12
CA ARG A 278 -22.94 42.79 -6.42
C ARG A 278 -21.60 43.38 -6.86
N PHE A 279 -20.51 42.84 -6.31
CA PHE A 279 -19.18 43.03 -6.88
C PHE A 279 -18.63 41.74 -7.47
N TYR A 280 -17.78 41.89 -8.49
CA TYR A 280 -17.24 40.79 -9.27
C TYR A 280 -15.72 40.76 -9.17
N VAL A 281 -15.15 39.58 -8.90
CA VAL A 281 -13.71 39.38 -8.75
C VAL A 281 -13.18 38.49 -9.88
N VAL A 282 -12.16 38.97 -10.59
CA VAL A 282 -11.45 38.21 -11.61
C VAL A 282 -10.17 37.62 -11.01
N CYS A 283 -10.01 36.32 -11.16
CA CYS A 283 -8.86 35.57 -10.67
C CYS A 283 -8.20 34.72 -11.77
N ALA A 284 -6.89 34.58 -11.69
CA ALA A 284 -6.08 33.69 -12.52
C ALA A 284 -5.21 32.77 -11.64
N PRO A 285 -5.80 31.77 -10.94
CA PRO A 285 -5.03 30.82 -10.15
C PRO A 285 -4.13 29.95 -11.03
N GLU A 286 -2.85 29.85 -10.66
CA GLU A 286 -1.89 29.02 -11.41
C GLU A 286 -1.97 27.52 -11.05
N CYS A 287 -2.56 27.21 -9.89
CA CYS A 287 -2.52 25.89 -9.29
C CYS A 287 -3.84 25.59 -8.54
N SER A 288 -4.15 24.31 -8.34
CA SER A 288 -5.44 23.91 -7.74
C SER A 288 -5.56 24.32 -6.28
N SER A 289 -4.46 24.39 -5.53
CA SER A 289 -4.49 24.77 -4.12
C SER A 289 -4.85 26.25 -3.95
N MET A 290 -4.35 27.12 -4.83
CA MET A 290 -4.72 28.54 -4.89
C MET A 290 -6.20 28.72 -5.23
N LEU A 291 -6.71 28.00 -6.24
CA LEU A 291 -8.12 28.06 -6.61
C LEU A 291 -9.03 27.66 -5.43
N VAL A 292 -8.72 26.57 -4.74
CA VAL A 292 -9.51 26.12 -3.58
C VAL A 292 -9.47 27.15 -2.44
N LYS A 293 -8.31 27.76 -2.18
CA LYS A 293 -8.18 28.84 -1.18
C LYS A 293 -9.05 30.05 -1.54
N LEU A 294 -9.00 30.52 -2.79
CA LEU A 294 -9.81 31.66 -3.26
C LEU A 294 -11.31 31.35 -3.19
N ASN A 295 -11.73 30.15 -3.58
CA ASN A 295 -13.13 29.74 -3.47
C ASN A 295 -13.62 29.75 -2.01
N ASN A 296 -12.83 29.19 -1.08
CA ASN A 296 -13.18 29.21 0.35
C ASN A 296 -13.30 30.65 0.86
N LEU A 297 -12.37 31.50 0.45
CA LEU A 297 -12.38 32.91 0.80
C LEU A 297 -13.64 33.64 0.30
N PHE A 298 -14.03 33.45 -0.95
CA PHE A 298 -15.26 34.05 -1.48
C PHE A 298 -16.52 33.50 -0.81
N ILE A 299 -16.53 32.22 -0.45
CA ILE A 299 -17.59 31.62 0.36
C ILE A 299 -17.67 32.29 1.73
N ASP A 300 -16.55 32.53 2.40
CA ASP A 300 -16.53 33.14 3.72
C ASP A 300 -16.94 34.63 3.68
N ILE A 301 -16.53 35.38 2.66
CA ILE A 301 -17.01 36.75 2.43
C ILE A 301 -18.52 36.76 2.18
N GLN A 302 -19.03 35.83 1.36
CA GLN A 302 -20.46 35.76 1.10
C GLN A 302 -21.25 35.45 2.37
N LYS A 303 -20.76 34.53 3.22
CA LYS A 303 -21.38 34.25 4.53
C LYS A 303 -21.41 35.48 5.43
N GLU A 304 -20.34 36.26 5.45
CA GLU A 304 -20.26 37.48 6.24
C GLU A 304 -21.27 38.54 5.75
N LEU A 305 -21.40 38.71 4.43
CA LEU A 305 -22.42 39.56 3.81
C LEU A 305 -23.83 39.07 4.15
N ASP A 306 -24.11 37.77 3.99
CA ASP A 306 -25.43 37.20 4.27
C ASP A 306 -25.83 37.37 5.74
N THR A 307 -24.88 37.12 6.66
CA THR A 307 -25.08 37.29 8.10
C THR A 307 -25.34 38.75 8.45
N SER A 308 -24.54 39.66 7.87
CA SER A 308 -24.68 41.10 8.07
C SER A 308 -26.05 41.60 7.61
N TRP A 309 -26.49 41.22 6.41
CA TRP A 309 -27.81 41.59 5.90
C TRP A 309 -28.95 41.02 6.75
N ALA A 310 -28.84 39.77 7.19
CA ALA A 310 -29.85 39.16 8.06
C ALA A 310 -29.96 39.90 9.39
N VAL A 311 -28.83 40.27 10.01
CA VAL A 311 -28.82 41.01 11.28
C VAL A 311 -29.33 42.45 11.10
N LEU A 312 -28.92 43.15 10.04
CA LEU A 312 -29.45 44.49 9.78
C LEU A 312 -30.96 44.48 9.56
N GLY A 313 -31.49 43.48 8.84
CA GLY A 313 -32.93 43.32 8.66
C GLY A 313 -33.68 42.98 9.95
N GLU A 314 -33.08 42.20 10.85
CA GLU A 314 -33.63 41.89 12.17
C GLU A 314 -33.67 43.13 13.08
N VAL A 315 -32.57 43.89 13.12
CA VAL A 315 -32.39 45.03 14.04
C VAL A 315 -33.06 46.31 13.54
N TYR A 316 -33.01 46.58 12.24
CA TYR A 316 -33.50 47.85 11.66
C TYR A 316 -34.69 47.68 10.72
N GLY A 317 -35.15 46.45 10.45
CA GLY A 317 -36.22 46.19 9.48
C GLY A 317 -37.59 46.76 9.84
N PHE A 318 -37.80 47.17 11.10
CA PHE A 318 -39.01 47.88 11.52
C PHE A 318 -39.01 49.37 11.11
N LEU A 319 -37.87 49.92 10.73
CA LEU A 319 -37.74 51.31 10.27
C LEU A 319 -38.07 51.40 8.78
N THR A 320 -38.87 52.41 8.39
CA THR A 320 -39.14 52.72 6.97
C THR A 320 -37.88 53.22 6.25
N GLU A 321 -37.00 53.88 7.00
CA GLU A 321 -35.76 54.47 6.55
C GLU A 321 -34.64 53.97 7.47
N GLN A 322 -33.66 53.27 6.91
CA GLN A 322 -32.65 52.52 7.67
C GLN A 322 -31.27 52.58 7.02
N PRO A 323 -30.19 52.49 7.81
CA PRO A 323 -28.84 52.42 7.28
C PRO A 323 -28.61 51.09 6.54
N LYS A 324 -27.95 51.16 5.38
CA LYS A 324 -27.70 50.05 4.46
C LYS A 324 -26.26 50.05 3.96
N ILE A 325 -25.72 48.85 3.77
CA ILE A 325 -24.45 48.63 3.07
C ILE A 325 -24.68 48.48 1.56
N LYS A 326 -23.67 48.83 0.75
CA LYS A 326 -23.75 48.81 -0.73
C LYS A 326 -23.87 47.41 -1.31
N PHE A 327 -23.18 46.43 -0.71
CA PHE A 327 -23.03 45.11 -1.31
C PHE A 327 -23.74 44.03 -0.49
N ARG A 328 -24.33 43.09 -1.22
CA ARG A 328 -24.97 41.88 -0.71
C ARG A 328 -24.34 40.61 -1.28
N ARG A 329 -23.70 40.71 -2.44
CA ARG A 329 -23.18 39.55 -3.16
C ARG A 329 -21.76 39.75 -3.68
N ILE A 330 -20.96 38.70 -3.56
CA ILE A 330 -19.69 38.52 -4.27
C ILE A 330 -19.87 37.42 -5.32
N SER A 331 -19.07 37.49 -6.38
CA SER A 331 -19.01 36.43 -7.38
C SER A 331 -17.70 36.48 -8.15
N SER A 332 -17.35 35.38 -8.81
CA SER A 332 -16.08 35.30 -9.53
C SER A 332 -16.16 34.48 -10.83
N ASN A 333 -15.16 34.67 -11.71
CA ASN A 333 -14.94 33.78 -12.85
C ASN A 333 -14.64 32.34 -12.42
N LEU A 334 -14.25 32.11 -11.16
CA LEU A 334 -14.09 30.76 -10.59
C LEU A 334 -15.40 29.94 -10.57
N GLU A 335 -16.57 30.58 -10.70
CA GLU A 335 -17.87 29.92 -10.83
C GLU A 335 -18.20 29.52 -12.28
N SER A 336 -17.44 30.03 -13.26
CA SER A 336 -17.70 29.78 -14.67
C SER A 336 -17.17 28.43 -15.11
N LYS A 337 -18.06 27.54 -15.55
CA LYS A 337 -17.68 26.23 -16.10
C LYS A 337 -16.69 26.35 -17.27
N GLN A 338 -16.90 27.32 -18.16
CA GLN A 338 -16.01 27.55 -19.30
C GLN A 338 -14.57 27.84 -18.84
N PHE A 339 -14.42 28.74 -17.87
CA PHE A 339 -13.12 29.06 -17.29
C PHE A 339 -12.47 27.83 -16.64
N LEU A 340 -13.25 27.09 -15.84
CA LEU A 340 -12.78 25.88 -15.16
C LEU A 340 -12.34 24.77 -16.14
N ASP A 341 -12.94 24.68 -17.33
CA ASP A 341 -12.62 23.70 -18.37
C ASP A 341 -11.35 24.06 -19.20
N GLU A 342 -10.90 25.32 -19.12
CA GLU A 342 -9.69 25.84 -19.77
C GLU A 342 -8.43 25.71 -18.89
N LEU A 343 -8.58 25.52 -17.58
CA LEU A 343 -7.46 25.38 -16.64
C LEU A 343 -6.57 24.16 -16.97
N LYS A 344 -5.26 24.32 -16.78
CA LYS A 344 -4.23 23.27 -16.95
C LYS A 344 -4.11 22.32 -15.74
N PHE A 345 -5.06 22.40 -14.82
CA PHE A 345 -5.15 21.54 -13.65
C PHE A 345 -6.61 21.23 -13.34
N VAL A 346 -6.84 20.21 -12.51
CA VAL A 346 -8.17 19.84 -12.03
C VAL A 346 -8.57 20.78 -10.89
N PRO A 347 -9.66 21.56 -11.01
CA PRO A 347 -9.98 22.63 -10.06
C PRO A 347 -10.72 22.12 -8.80
N ARG A 348 -10.13 21.16 -8.08
CA ARG A 348 -10.75 20.54 -6.90
C ARG A 348 -9.70 20.15 -5.87
N LYS A 349 -10.11 20.13 -4.60
CA LYS A 349 -9.30 19.54 -3.52
C LYS A 349 -9.25 18.02 -3.69
N ILE A 350 -8.05 17.47 -3.86
CA ILE A 350 -7.81 16.04 -4.06
C ILE A 350 -6.79 15.57 -3.03
N ASN A 351 -7.02 14.40 -2.43
CA ASN A 351 -6.08 13.74 -1.51
C ASN A 351 -6.32 12.22 -1.54
N PHE A 352 -5.46 11.46 -0.86
CA PHE A 352 -5.68 10.03 -0.70
C PHE A 352 -6.90 9.77 0.20
N HIS A 353 -7.93 9.17 -0.39
CA HIS A 353 -9.11 8.71 0.32
C HIS A 353 -8.91 7.26 0.80
N VAL A 354 -9.37 6.94 2.02
CA VAL A 354 -9.31 5.58 2.56
C VAL A 354 -10.72 5.05 2.62
N ASN A 355 -10.99 3.94 1.93
CA ASN A 355 -12.27 3.26 2.08
C ASN A 355 -12.34 2.60 3.47
N ASN A 356 -13.54 2.56 4.07
CA ASN A 356 -13.81 2.08 5.43
C ASN A 356 -13.35 0.62 5.71
N GLU A 357 -12.98 -0.13 4.67
CA GLU A 357 -12.56 -1.54 4.76
C GLU A 357 -11.06 -1.74 5.06
N LEU A 358 -10.20 -0.71 5.03
CA LEU A 358 -8.74 -0.86 5.22
C LEU A 358 -8.13 0.34 5.97
N SER A 359 -7.33 0.11 7.01
CA SER A 359 -6.53 1.17 7.63
C SER A 359 -5.20 1.37 6.90
N LYS A 360 -4.78 2.63 6.69
CA LYS A 360 -3.46 2.99 6.10
C LYS A 360 -2.27 2.34 6.80
N LEU A 361 -2.45 1.93 8.06
CA LEU A 361 -1.44 1.32 8.92
C LEU A 361 -1.07 -0.12 8.57
N LEU A 362 -1.82 -0.78 7.67
CA LEU A 362 -1.62 -2.21 7.40
C LEU A 362 -0.65 -2.50 6.24
N ILE A 363 -0.30 -1.54 5.37
CA ILE A 363 0.43 -1.87 4.12
C ILE A 363 1.89 -2.28 4.34
N SER A 364 2.67 -1.51 5.12
CA SER A 364 4.09 -1.83 5.35
C SER A 364 4.29 -3.17 6.10
N PRO A 365 3.50 -3.49 7.15
CA PRO A 365 3.52 -4.80 7.78
C PRO A 365 3.08 -5.95 6.85
N LEU A 366 2.10 -5.72 5.95
CA LEU A 366 1.59 -6.76 5.04
C LEU A 366 2.63 -7.28 4.03
N TYR A 367 3.57 -6.44 3.62
CA TYR A 367 4.63 -6.80 2.65
C TYR A 367 6.02 -6.98 3.28
N GLY A 368 6.14 -6.90 4.62
CA GLY A 368 7.41 -7.02 5.33
C GLY A 368 8.45 -5.98 4.91
N ASN A 369 8.01 -4.79 4.48
CA ASN A 369 8.82 -3.66 4.00
C ASN A 369 9.80 -3.98 2.84
N ARG A 370 9.53 -4.99 2.00
CA ARG A 370 10.41 -5.34 0.86
C ARG A 370 10.02 -4.60 -0.42
N ALA A 371 10.94 -3.79 -0.96
CA ALA A 371 10.73 -3.00 -2.18
C ALA A 371 10.42 -3.85 -3.43
N THR A 372 10.94 -5.07 -3.52
CA THR A 372 10.71 -5.99 -4.64
C THR A 372 9.24 -6.38 -4.81
N TYR A 373 8.43 -6.35 -3.75
CA TYR A 373 6.97 -6.55 -3.85
C TYR A 373 6.26 -5.31 -4.40
N GLY A 374 6.76 -4.11 -4.10
CA GLY A 374 6.28 -2.89 -4.74
C GLY A 374 6.39 -2.98 -6.26
N ALA A 375 7.56 -3.40 -6.75
CA ALA A 375 7.80 -3.58 -8.19
C ALA A 375 6.86 -4.62 -8.80
N ARG A 376 6.62 -5.73 -8.09
CA ARG A 376 5.66 -6.75 -8.49
C ARG A 376 4.23 -6.21 -8.67
N GLU A 377 3.72 -5.45 -7.69
CA GLU A 377 2.37 -4.89 -7.78
C GLU A 377 2.23 -3.87 -8.92
N LEU A 378 3.28 -3.07 -9.17
CA LEU A 378 3.30 -2.15 -10.31
C LEU A 378 3.28 -2.89 -11.66
N VAL A 379 4.09 -3.94 -11.82
CA VAL A 379 4.09 -4.79 -13.02
C VAL A 379 2.72 -5.43 -13.23
N GLN A 380 2.08 -5.92 -12.16
CA GLN A 380 0.73 -6.48 -12.25
C GLN A 380 -0.30 -5.46 -12.75
N ASN A 381 -0.26 -4.22 -12.24
CA ASN A 381 -1.16 -3.16 -12.67
C ASN A 381 -0.95 -2.79 -14.15
N ALA A 382 0.32 -2.71 -14.57
CA ALA A 382 0.69 -2.46 -15.96
C ALA A 382 0.20 -3.58 -16.90
N VAL A 383 0.35 -4.85 -16.49
CA VAL A 383 -0.14 -6.02 -17.23
C VAL A 383 -1.67 -5.99 -17.37
N ASP A 384 -2.37 -5.68 -16.28
CA ASP A 384 -3.82 -5.56 -16.28
C ASP A 384 -4.28 -4.43 -17.23
N ALA A 385 -3.61 -3.27 -17.20
CA ALA A 385 -3.91 -2.14 -18.08
C ALA A 385 -3.69 -2.46 -19.58
N CYS A 386 -2.62 -3.20 -19.89
CA CYS A 386 -2.33 -3.68 -21.24
C CYS A 386 -3.38 -4.68 -21.75
N ARG A 387 -3.79 -5.63 -20.90
CA ARG A 387 -4.84 -6.61 -21.24
C ARG A 387 -6.19 -5.94 -21.47
N GLU A 388 -6.56 -4.98 -20.61
CA GLU A 388 -7.76 -4.16 -20.79
C GLU A 388 -7.73 -3.42 -22.14
N ARG A 389 -6.61 -2.77 -22.49
CA ARG A 389 -6.48 -2.09 -23.80
C ARG A 389 -6.55 -3.06 -24.97
N LYS A 390 -5.84 -4.19 -24.91
CA LYS A 390 -5.85 -5.19 -25.98
C LYS A 390 -7.26 -5.70 -26.27
N TYR A 391 -8.04 -5.96 -25.22
CA TYR A 391 -9.45 -6.31 -25.36
C TYR A 391 -10.24 -5.20 -26.07
N LEU A 392 -10.12 -3.94 -25.62
CA LEU A 392 -10.83 -2.81 -26.24
C LEU A 392 -10.44 -2.56 -27.70
N GLU A 393 -9.16 -2.66 -28.05
CA GLU A 393 -8.66 -2.49 -29.42
C GLU A 393 -9.19 -3.60 -30.34
N SER A 394 -9.13 -4.86 -29.88
CA SER A 394 -9.66 -5.98 -30.66
C SER A 394 -11.17 -5.86 -30.96
N HIS A 395 -11.96 -5.33 -30.01
CA HIS A 395 -13.39 -5.09 -30.21
C HIS A 395 -13.69 -3.94 -31.16
N LYS A 396 -12.74 -3.01 -31.34
CA LYS A 396 -12.80 -1.96 -32.36
C LYS A 396 -12.27 -2.42 -33.72
N GLY A 397 -11.83 -3.67 -33.85
CA GLY A 397 -11.21 -4.22 -35.06
C GLY A 397 -9.73 -3.88 -35.22
N ASN A 398 -9.07 -3.29 -34.22
CA ASN A 398 -7.64 -3.05 -34.22
C ASN A 398 -6.89 -4.22 -33.57
N HIS A 399 -6.25 -5.04 -34.40
CA HIS A 399 -5.44 -6.17 -33.96
C HIS A 399 -3.93 -5.90 -34.00
N GLU A 400 -3.51 -4.69 -34.39
CA GLU A 400 -2.10 -4.29 -34.52
C GLU A 400 -1.51 -3.78 -33.20
N TYR A 401 -2.35 -3.49 -32.20
CA TYR A 401 -1.87 -3.06 -30.89
C TYR A 401 -1.04 -4.16 -30.19
N GLU A 402 0.25 -3.88 -30.01
CA GLU A 402 1.18 -4.73 -29.28
C GLU A 402 1.39 -4.19 -27.84
N PRO A 403 0.92 -4.93 -26.81
CA PRO A 403 1.06 -4.49 -25.43
C PRO A 403 2.50 -4.62 -24.94
N ARG A 404 3.06 -3.53 -24.41
CA ARG A 404 4.47 -3.38 -24.00
C ARG A 404 4.57 -2.66 -22.65
N ILE A 405 5.50 -3.12 -21.83
CA ILE A 405 5.84 -2.56 -20.52
C ILE A 405 7.36 -2.46 -20.43
N ALA A 406 7.87 -1.29 -20.03
CA ALA A 406 9.27 -1.08 -19.70
C ALA A 406 9.40 -0.81 -18.21
N VAL A 407 10.34 -1.46 -17.53
CA VAL A 407 10.64 -1.23 -16.12
C VAL A 407 12.13 -0.97 -15.98
N SER A 408 12.50 0.14 -15.34
CA SER A 408 13.89 0.59 -15.26
C SER A 408 14.27 1.07 -13.86
N ILE A 409 15.55 0.90 -13.51
CA ILE A 409 16.18 1.54 -12.36
C ILE A 409 17.46 2.22 -12.85
N ASN A 410 17.47 3.55 -12.85
CA ASN A 410 18.60 4.33 -13.38
C ASN A 410 19.15 5.28 -12.30
N ARG A 411 20.47 5.32 -12.13
CA ARG A 411 21.11 6.33 -11.26
C ARG A 411 20.88 7.73 -11.79
N ILE A 412 20.48 8.65 -10.89
CA ILE A 412 20.34 10.08 -11.19
C ILE A 412 21.60 10.82 -10.74
N ASP A 413 22.08 10.50 -9.52
CA ASP A 413 23.30 11.03 -8.92
C ASP A 413 23.95 9.97 -8.01
N GLU A 414 24.94 10.36 -7.19
CA GLU A 414 25.65 9.44 -6.29
C GLU A 414 24.74 8.84 -5.22
N ASP A 415 23.68 9.53 -4.79
CA ASP A 415 22.82 9.20 -3.64
C ASP A 415 21.40 8.75 -4.01
N LYS A 416 20.97 9.03 -5.25
CA LYS A 416 19.59 8.85 -5.71
C LYS A 416 19.52 8.10 -7.03
N SER A 417 18.47 7.30 -7.16
CA SER A 417 18.12 6.59 -8.39
C SER A 417 16.64 6.76 -8.70
N LEU A 418 16.26 6.57 -9.96
CA LEU A 418 14.90 6.62 -10.45
C LEU A 418 14.43 5.20 -10.75
N PHE A 419 13.41 4.73 -10.06
CA PHE A 419 12.64 3.56 -10.50
C PHE A 419 11.52 4.07 -11.39
N GLU A 420 11.40 3.54 -12.60
CA GLU A 420 10.34 3.91 -13.54
C GLU A 420 9.69 2.68 -14.16
N ILE A 421 8.36 2.68 -14.24
CA ILE A 421 7.58 1.72 -15.01
C ILE A 421 6.67 2.46 -15.98
N THR A 422 6.77 2.10 -17.25
CA THR A 422 5.94 2.67 -18.33
C THR A 422 5.21 1.54 -19.04
N ASP A 423 3.88 1.62 -19.09
CA ASP A 423 3.03 0.74 -19.88
C ASP A 423 2.36 1.52 -21.02
N ASN A 424 2.21 0.88 -22.17
CA ASN A 424 1.35 1.38 -23.25
C ASN A 424 -0.10 0.86 -23.09
N GLY A 425 -0.57 0.62 -21.87
CA GLY A 425 -1.89 0.09 -21.57
C GLY A 425 -3.00 1.10 -21.80
N LYS A 426 -4.17 0.89 -21.19
CA LYS A 426 -5.35 1.74 -21.45
C LYS A 426 -5.23 3.18 -20.92
N GLY A 427 -4.33 3.45 -19.98
CA GLY A 427 -4.31 4.71 -19.22
C GLY A 427 -5.55 4.93 -18.34
N MET A 428 -5.65 6.12 -17.74
CA MET A 428 -6.74 6.49 -16.82
C MET A 428 -7.42 7.80 -17.21
N GLU A 429 -8.75 7.87 -17.06
CA GLU A 429 -9.52 9.12 -17.01
C GLU A 429 -9.51 9.72 -15.59
N LEU A 430 -9.89 11.00 -15.47
CA LEU A 430 -9.93 11.69 -14.17
C LEU A 430 -10.75 10.93 -13.12
N ASP A 431 -11.92 10.41 -13.48
CA ASP A 431 -12.76 9.64 -12.56
C ASP A 431 -12.09 8.35 -12.09
N GLU A 432 -11.30 7.69 -12.96
CA GLU A 432 -10.53 6.51 -12.60
C GLU A 432 -9.43 6.85 -11.60
N ILE A 433 -8.77 7.99 -11.78
CA ILE A 433 -7.73 8.50 -10.87
C ILE A 433 -8.35 8.80 -9.50
N LEU A 434 -9.45 9.55 -9.45
CA LEU A 434 -10.05 10.01 -8.20
C LEU A 434 -10.67 8.88 -7.37
N HIS A 435 -11.40 7.96 -8.00
CA HIS A 435 -12.23 6.99 -7.29
C HIS A 435 -11.58 5.61 -7.11
N TYR A 436 -10.49 5.32 -7.83
CA TYR A 436 -9.83 4.01 -7.76
C TYR A 436 -8.32 4.10 -7.57
N PHE A 437 -7.61 4.99 -8.27
CA PHE A 437 -6.17 5.09 -8.11
C PHE A 437 -5.77 5.76 -6.79
N LEU A 438 -6.37 6.91 -6.46
CA LEU A 438 -6.13 7.65 -5.21
C LEU A 438 -7.03 7.19 -4.05
N SER A 439 -7.90 6.21 -4.27
CA SER A 439 -8.80 5.67 -3.25
C SER A 439 -8.34 4.29 -2.78
N ILE A 440 -7.75 4.27 -1.60
CA ILE A 440 -7.18 3.08 -0.97
C ILE A 440 -8.28 2.07 -0.66
N GLY A 441 -8.11 0.83 -1.14
CA GLY A 441 -9.07 -0.26 -0.98
C GLY A 441 -10.22 -0.25 -2.00
N ALA A 442 -10.24 0.72 -2.93
CA ALA A 442 -11.20 0.74 -4.02
C ALA A 442 -10.62 0.03 -5.25
N SER A 443 -11.17 -1.15 -5.57
CA SER A 443 -10.77 -1.88 -6.77
C SER A 443 -11.66 -1.52 -7.95
N PHE A 444 -11.07 -0.98 -9.04
CA PHE A 444 -11.79 -0.67 -10.28
C PHE A 444 -12.56 -1.87 -10.85
N ARG A 445 -12.08 -3.09 -10.60
CA ARG A 445 -12.72 -4.35 -10.98
C ARG A 445 -14.15 -4.49 -10.45
N LYS A 446 -14.40 -3.97 -9.24
CA LYS A 446 -15.73 -4.02 -8.60
C LYS A 446 -16.69 -2.97 -9.16
N SER A 447 -16.22 -2.03 -9.98
CA SER A 447 -17.06 -0.96 -10.52
C SER A 447 -18.06 -1.49 -11.54
N LEU A 448 -19.26 -0.88 -11.55
CA LEU A 448 -20.29 -1.21 -12.53
C LEU A 448 -19.83 -0.91 -13.98
N MET A 449 -19.00 0.12 -14.16
CA MET A 449 -18.41 0.46 -15.46
C MET A 449 -17.51 -0.65 -15.99
N TRP A 450 -16.61 -1.17 -15.15
CA TRP A 450 -15.73 -2.27 -15.53
C TRP A 450 -16.52 -3.55 -15.80
N ARG A 451 -17.46 -3.90 -14.91
CA ARG A 451 -18.30 -5.10 -15.07
C ARG A 451 -19.07 -5.09 -16.38
N LYS A 452 -19.66 -3.95 -16.77
CA LYS A 452 -20.37 -3.81 -18.06
C LYS A 452 -19.47 -4.01 -19.29
N GLN A 453 -18.17 -3.79 -19.16
CA GLN A 453 -17.23 -3.87 -20.29
C GLN A 453 -16.56 -5.24 -20.43
N TYR A 454 -16.30 -5.90 -19.30
CA TYR A 454 -15.43 -7.08 -19.22
C TYR A 454 -16.08 -8.30 -18.57
N ILE A 455 -17.39 -8.27 -18.33
CA ILE A 455 -18.16 -9.43 -17.88
C ILE A 455 -19.25 -9.69 -18.92
N ASP A 456 -19.43 -10.95 -19.29
CA ASP A 456 -20.52 -11.39 -20.18
C ASP A 456 -21.89 -11.44 -19.48
N ASP A 457 -22.93 -11.76 -20.24
CA ASP A 457 -24.30 -11.84 -19.73
C ASP A 457 -24.48 -12.96 -18.68
N ASP A 458 -23.62 -13.98 -18.70
CA ASP A 458 -23.59 -15.11 -17.76
C ASP A 458 -22.79 -14.81 -16.48
N GLY A 459 -22.13 -13.65 -16.41
CA GLY A 459 -21.40 -13.19 -15.23
C GLY A 459 -19.92 -13.59 -15.18
N HIS A 460 -19.36 -14.13 -16.27
CA HIS A 460 -17.97 -14.55 -16.37
C HIS A 460 -17.05 -13.42 -16.86
N THR A 461 -15.85 -13.35 -16.29
CA THR A 461 -14.87 -12.33 -16.67
C THR A 461 -14.20 -12.67 -18.01
N LEU A 462 -14.20 -11.70 -18.94
CA LEU A 462 -13.68 -11.84 -20.31
C LEU A 462 -12.17 -11.62 -20.45
N ILE A 463 -11.50 -11.10 -19.41
CA ILE A 463 -10.06 -10.82 -19.39
C ILE A 463 -9.38 -11.34 -18.13
N ASN A 464 -8.13 -11.80 -18.26
CA ASN A 464 -7.34 -12.22 -17.11
C ASN A 464 -6.78 -11.01 -16.36
N ARG A 465 -7.29 -10.73 -15.16
CA ARG A 465 -6.89 -9.58 -14.33
C ARG A 465 -6.37 -9.99 -12.96
N ASN A 466 -5.23 -9.45 -12.54
CA ASN A 466 -4.57 -9.74 -11.27
C ASN A 466 -5.09 -8.91 -10.09
N GLY A 467 -5.43 -7.65 -10.30
CA GLY A 467 -5.80 -6.70 -9.24
C GLY A 467 -7.14 -7.03 -8.57
N LYS A 468 -7.12 -7.36 -7.27
CA LYS A 468 -8.33 -7.70 -6.46
C LYS A 468 -8.66 -6.66 -5.39
N PHE A 469 -7.64 -6.15 -4.69
CA PHE A 469 -7.80 -5.44 -3.42
C PHE A 469 -7.75 -3.90 -3.51
N GLY A 470 -7.26 -3.32 -4.62
CA GLY A 470 -7.19 -1.85 -4.75
C GLY A 470 -6.16 -1.18 -3.82
N ILE A 471 -5.06 -1.88 -3.51
CA ILE A 471 -3.96 -1.38 -2.66
C ILE A 471 -2.64 -1.18 -3.44
N GLY A 472 -2.64 -1.42 -4.76
CA GLY A 472 -1.42 -1.48 -5.57
C GLY A 472 -0.61 -0.17 -5.57
N ILE A 473 -1.27 0.99 -5.47
CA ILE A 473 -0.60 2.28 -5.38
C ILE A 473 0.22 2.43 -4.10
N LEU A 474 -0.22 1.83 -3.00
CA LEU A 474 0.45 1.94 -1.72
C LEU A 474 1.72 1.09 -1.67
N ALA A 475 1.74 0.01 -2.42
CA ALA A 475 2.94 -0.81 -2.61
C ALA A 475 4.03 -0.03 -3.36
N ALA A 476 3.68 1.00 -4.15
CA ALA A 476 4.67 1.89 -4.77
C ALA A 476 5.50 2.64 -3.71
N PHE A 477 4.90 3.02 -2.58
CA PHE A 477 5.63 3.65 -1.47
C PHE A 477 6.61 2.70 -0.74
N LEU A 478 6.59 1.40 -1.05
CA LEU A 478 7.67 0.48 -0.67
C LEU A 478 8.92 0.66 -1.53
N ILE A 479 8.85 1.38 -2.65
CA ILE A 479 10.00 1.63 -3.54
C ILE A 479 10.59 3.03 -3.28
N GLY A 480 9.75 4.05 -3.12
CA GLY A 480 10.18 5.43 -2.89
C GLY A 480 9.11 6.27 -2.20
N GLU A 481 9.52 7.37 -1.56
CA GLU A 481 8.63 8.21 -0.74
C GLU A 481 7.70 9.11 -1.57
N VAL A 482 8.17 9.53 -2.75
CA VAL A 482 7.45 10.39 -3.69
C VAL A 482 7.16 9.59 -4.94
N ILE A 483 5.88 9.52 -5.32
CA ILE A 483 5.43 8.94 -6.58
C ILE A 483 5.07 10.06 -7.55
N SER A 484 5.57 9.97 -8.79
CA SER A 484 5.17 10.78 -9.94
C SER A 484 4.39 9.90 -10.91
N VAL A 485 3.22 10.35 -11.34
CA VAL A 485 2.32 9.59 -12.23
C VAL A 485 1.97 10.44 -13.43
N LYS A 486 2.20 9.89 -14.62
CA LYS A 486 1.74 10.43 -15.90
C LYS A 486 0.83 9.41 -16.56
N THR A 487 -0.37 9.78 -16.97
CA THR A 487 -1.31 8.84 -17.60
C THR A 487 -2.14 9.50 -18.68
N ARG A 488 -2.46 8.75 -19.73
CA ARG A 488 -3.34 9.20 -20.82
C ARG A 488 -4.15 8.04 -21.35
N LYS A 489 -5.48 8.19 -21.37
CA LYS A 489 -6.42 7.23 -21.99
C LYS A 489 -6.85 7.65 -23.40
N LYS A 490 -7.06 8.95 -23.62
CA LYS A 490 -7.54 9.54 -24.88
C LYS A 490 -6.89 10.92 -25.09
N ASP A 491 -7.71 11.97 -25.17
CA ASP A 491 -7.30 13.33 -25.56
C ASP A 491 -6.64 14.12 -24.43
N ILE A 492 -6.90 13.74 -23.16
CA ILE A 492 -6.37 14.44 -21.99
C ILE A 492 -5.33 13.55 -21.30
N SER A 493 -4.15 14.12 -21.07
CA SER A 493 -3.14 13.55 -20.20
C SER A 493 -3.23 14.17 -18.81
N TYR A 494 -2.95 13.36 -17.79
CA TYR A 494 -2.90 13.79 -16.39
C TYR A 494 -1.51 13.54 -15.82
N PHE A 495 -1.06 14.48 -14.99
CA PHE A 495 0.20 14.40 -14.26
C PHE A 495 0.01 14.84 -12.82
N PHE A 496 0.53 14.07 -11.86
CA PHE A 496 0.55 14.46 -10.46
C PHE A 496 1.70 13.80 -9.70
N GLU A 497 2.10 14.44 -8.62
CA GLU A 497 3.04 13.90 -7.64
C GLU A 497 2.37 13.81 -6.27
N ALA A 498 2.71 12.77 -5.52
CA ALA A 498 2.16 12.57 -4.19
C ALA A 498 3.12 11.83 -3.24
N THR A 499 2.94 12.07 -1.95
CA THR A 499 3.47 11.28 -0.84
C THR A 499 2.31 10.65 -0.07
N LEU A 500 2.56 9.64 0.74
CA LEU A 500 1.51 8.99 1.55
C LEU A 500 0.77 9.98 2.48
N ASP A 501 1.47 11.03 2.92
CA ASP A 501 0.98 12.08 3.82
C ASP A 501 0.50 13.35 3.08
N SER A 502 0.38 13.31 1.76
CA SER A 502 -0.11 14.45 0.97
C SER A 502 -1.56 14.79 1.33
N GLU A 503 -1.75 15.90 2.04
CA GLU A 503 -3.07 16.47 2.36
C GLU A 503 -3.77 17.09 1.15
N PHE A 504 -2.99 17.43 0.12
CA PHE A 504 -3.43 18.03 -1.13
C PHE A 504 -2.56 17.54 -2.29
N ILE A 505 -3.18 16.93 -3.30
CA ILE A 505 -2.55 16.44 -4.53
C ILE A 505 -3.00 17.31 -5.69
N GLU A 506 -2.06 17.98 -6.35
CA GLU A 506 -2.36 18.71 -7.57
C GLU A 506 -2.32 17.78 -8.78
N ILE A 507 -3.44 17.68 -9.50
CA ILE A 507 -3.51 16.99 -10.79
C ILE A 507 -3.45 18.03 -11.90
N LYS A 508 -2.32 18.09 -12.58
CA LYS A 508 -2.16 18.82 -13.84
C LYS A 508 -2.82 18.02 -14.96
N ARG A 509 -3.42 18.73 -15.92
CA ARG A 509 -4.00 18.14 -17.11
C ARG A 509 -3.57 18.91 -18.34
N ASP A 510 -3.30 18.19 -19.42
CA ASP A 510 -2.92 18.77 -20.69
C ASP A 510 -3.69 18.14 -21.85
N LYS A 511 -4.07 18.96 -22.84
CA LYS A 511 -4.82 18.56 -24.04
C LYS A 511 -3.91 18.20 -25.23
N PHE A 512 -2.59 18.21 -25.05
CA PHE A 512 -1.61 17.99 -26.13
C PHE A 512 -1.21 16.52 -26.36
N ASN A 513 -0.97 16.19 -27.64
CA ASN A 513 -0.84 14.86 -28.24
C ASN A 513 0.49 14.12 -27.99
N ASP A 514 1.51 14.74 -27.38
CA ASP A 514 2.90 14.25 -27.39
C ASP A 514 3.22 13.12 -26.39
N SER A 515 2.29 12.73 -25.52
CA SER A 515 2.48 11.58 -24.61
C SER A 515 1.80 10.35 -25.19
N ASP A 516 2.36 9.15 -25.12
CA ASP A 516 1.64 7.96 -25.58
C ASP A 516 0.44 7.59 -24.70
N ILE A 517 -0.53 6.85 -25.25
CA ILE A 517 -1.61 6.26 -24.44
C ILE A 517 -0.98 5.20 -23.54
N GLY A 518 -1.25 5.29 -22.24
CA GLY A 518 -0.60 4.45 -21.25
C GLY A 518 -0.45 5.14 -19.89
N THR A 519 0.39 4.56 -19.04
CA THR A 519 0.76 5.13 -17.75
C THR A 519 2.26 4.98 -17.50
N THR A 520 2.88 6.04 -17.02
CA THR A 520 4.24 6.05 -16.48
C THR A 520 4.16 6.37 -14.99
N ILE A 521 4.81 5.55 -14.17
CA ILE A 521 4.99 5.76 -12.74
C ILE A 521 6.48 5.82 -12.46
N SER A 522 6.93 6.92 -11.87
CA SER A 522 8.33 7.17 -11.55
C SER A 522 8.48 7.46 -10.05
N LEU A 523 9.49 6.87 -9.41
CA LEU A 523 9.76 7.02 -7.98
C LEU A 523 11.23 7.33 -7.73
N CYS A 524 11.49 8.31 -6.87
CA CYS A 524 12.84 8.57 -6.35
C CYS A 524 13.20 7.52 -5.29
N VAL A 525 14.31 6.84 -5.50
CA VAL A 525 14.81 5.72 -4.69
C VAL A 525 16.14 6.11 -4.06
N SER A 526 16.27 5.91 -2.75
CA SER A 526 17.56 6.09 -2.05
C SER A 526 18.54 4.98 -2.41
N ASN A 527 19.84 5.22 -2.24
CA ASN A 527 20.87 4.19 -2.42
C ASN A 527 20.58 2.89 -1.66
N GLN A 528 20.22 2.99 -0.37
CA GLN A 528 19.85 1.83 0.44
C GLN A 528 18.70 1.03 -0.20
N ARG A 529 17.66 1.72 -0.67
CA ARG A 529 16.48 1.07 -1.24
C ARG A 529 16.76 0.49 -2.62
N ARG A 530 17.66 1.11 -3.39
CA ARG A 530 18.20 0.54 -4.63
C ARG A 530 18.99 -0.73 -4.34
N GLU A 531 19.83 -0.74 -3.31
CA GLU A 531 20.55 -1.94 -2.87
C GLU A 531 19.56 -3.04 -2.50
N GLU A 532 18.51 -2.77 -1.71
CA GLU A 532 17.46 -3.75 -1.41
C GLU A 532 16.73 -4.32 -2.64
N LEU A 533 16.54 -3.50 -3.69
CA LEU A 533 15.98 -3.95 -4.97
C LEU A 533 16.94 -4.83 -5.75
N LEU A 534 18.25 -4.67 -5.54
CA LEU A 534 19.31 -5.43 -6.20
C LEU A 534 19.88 -6.57 -5.33
N GLU A 535 19.56 -6.60 -4.04
CA GLU A 535 20.11 -7.53 -3.08
C GLU A 535 19.58 -8.95 -3.33
N ASN A 536 20.55 -9.85 -3.55
CA ASN A 536 20.34 -11.28 -3.51
C ASN A 536 20.08 -11.67 -2.05
N SER A 537 18.93 -12.29 -1.75
CA SER A 537 18.69 -12.79 -0.40
C SER A 537 19.77 -13.79 -0.02
N ASN A 538 20.62 -13.44 0.97
CA ASN A 538 21.43 -14.22 1.92
C ASN A 538 21.63 -15.75 1.79
N ASP A 539 21.49 -16.37 0.62
CA ASP A 539 21.95 -17.72 0.34
C ASP A 539 23.28 -17.59 -0.41
N HIS A 540 24.36 -17.90 0.32
CA HIS A 540 25.68 -18.07 -0.27
C HIS A 540 25.58 -19.07 -1.44
N GLU A 541 26.05 -18.65 -2.61
CA GLU A 541 26.12 -19.37 -3.91
C GLU A 541 24.98 -19.08 -4.92
N ALA A 542 25.01 -17.91 -5.57
CA ALA A 542 24.86 -17.76 -7.03
C ALA A 542 25.03 -16.28 -7.44
N TRP A 543 25.72 -16.04 -8.55
CA TRP A 543 25.91 -14.73 -9.15
C TRP A 543 24.66 -14.38 -10.00
N ASN A 544 24.16 -13.14 -9.92
CA ASN A 544 23.25 -12.44 -10.86
C ASN A 544 21.69 -12.47 -10.75
N GLU A 545 21.06 -13.04 -9.72
CA GLU A 545 19.56 -13.08 -9.65
C GLU A 545 18.87 -11.75 -9.21
N ILE A 546 18.49 -10.87 -10.15
CA ILE A 546 17.71 -9.66 -9.85
C ILE A 546 16.20 -9.98 -9.71
N LYS A 547 15.73 -10.17 -8.47
CA LYS A 547 14.39 -10.69 -8.13
C LYS A 547 13.20 -9.95 -8.73
N TRP A 548 13.27 -8.63 -8.91
CA TRP A 548 12.12 -7.86 -9.40
C TRP A 548 11.82 -8.07 -10.90
N THR A 549 12.73 -8.72 -11.63
CA THR A 549 12.56 -9.06 -13.06
C THR A 549 11.82 -10.37 -13.31
N GLU A 550 11.57 -11.16 -12.26
CA GLU A 550 11.17 -12.58 -12.40
C GLU A 550 9.67 -12.83 -12.19
N TRP A 551 8.92 -11.77 -11.85
CA TRP A 551 7.53 -11.90 -11.45
C TRP A 551 6.59 -12.20 -12.61
N TYR A 552 6.90 -11.72 -13.82
CA TYR A 552 6.06 -11.91 -15.00
C TYR A 552 6.66 -12.95 -15.93
N ILE A 553 5.85 -13.93 -16.33
CA ILE A 553 6.29 -15.08 -17.15
C ILE A 553 5.47 -15.26 -18.45
N GLY A 554 4.52 -14.36 -18.70
CA GLY A 554 3.63 -14.42 -19.86
C GLY A 554 4.34 -14.03 -21.17
N ASP A 555 3.68 -14.24 -22.30
CA ASP A 555 4.17 -13.82 -23.64
C ASP A 555 3.67 -12.43 -24.04
N ALA A 556 2.57 -11.97 -23.46
CA ALA A 556 1.94 -10.70 -23.78
C ALA A 556 1.21 -10.13 -22.55
N PRO A 557 1.51 -8.90 -22.10
CA PRO A 557 2.45 -7.91 -22.67
C PRO A 557 3.91 -8.35 -22.71
N ILE A 558 4.67 -7.77 -23.64
CA ILE A 558 6.14 -7.83 -23.63
C ILE A 558 6.62 -6.94 -22.49
N VAL A 559 7.45 -7.49 -21.59
CA VAL A 559 8.02 -6.76 -20.46
C VAL A 559 9.54 -6.68 -20.61
N GLU A 560 10.05 -5.46 -20.74
CA GLU A 560 11.48 -5.16 -20.90
C GLU A 560 12.01 -4.56 -19.60
N TYR A 561 13.17 -5.05 -19.15
CA TYR A 561 13.77 -4.66 -17.88
C TYR A 561 15.11 -3.95 -18.12
N PHE A 562 15.36 -2.85 -17.42
CA PHE A 562 16.57 -2.05 -17.58
C PHE A 562 17.21 -1.71 -16.23
N LEU A 563 18.53 -1.75 -16.15
CA LEU A 563 19.32 -1.27 -15.01
C LEU A 563 20.44 -0.39 -15.52
N ASP A 564 20.43 0.88 -15.13
CA ASP A 564 21.39 1.89 -15.59
C ASP A 564 21.53 1.84 -17.13
N GLU A 565 20.37 1.93 -17.81
CA GLU A 565 20.17 1.85 -19.27
C GLU A 565 20.54 0.51 -19.93
N LYS A 566 21.02 -0.48 -19.18
CA LYS A 566 21.36 -1.80 -19.72
C LYS A 566 20.17 -2.74 -19.63
N SER A 567 19.84 -3.38 -20.75
CA SER A 567 18.80 -4.41 -20.80
C SER A 567 19.16 -5.59 -19.89
N LEU A 568 18.18 -6.04 -19.11
CA LEU A 568 18.24 -7.22 -18.26
C LEU A 568 17.34 -8.31 -18.84
N GLU A 569 17.85 -9.54 -18.85
CA GLU A 569 17.06 -10.71 -19.21
C GLU A 569 16.65 -11.45 -17.93
N PRO A 570 15.36 -11.78 -17.74
CA PRO A 570 14.94 -12.60 -16.61
C PRO A 570 15.63 -13.96 -16.66
N GLU A 571 16.30 -14.35 -15.57
CA GLU A 571 17.01 -15.64 -15.51
C GLU A 571 16.04 -16.83 -15.46
N PHE A 572 14.89 -16.67 -14.79
CA PHE A 572 13.86 -17.70 -14.71
C PHE A 572 12.96 -17.69 -15.94
N LYS A 573 13.34 -18.44 -16.97
CA LYS A 573 12.48 -18.73 -18.13
C LYS A 573 11.93 -20.15 -18.04
N ILE A 574 10.61 -20.24 -17.88
CA ILE A 574 9.91 -21.51 -18.05
C ILE A 574 9.84 -21.81 -19.56
N SER A 575 10.47 -22.92 -19.98
CA SER A 575 10.33 -23.44 -21.36
C SER A 575 8.86 -23.68 -21.69
N LYS A 576 8.35 -23.06 -22.77
CA LYS A 576 6.93 -23.07 -23.15
C LYS A 576 6.55 -24.23 -24.06
N ASN A 577 7.52 -24.99 -24.57
CA ASN A 577 7.28 -25.94 -25.66
C ASN A 577 6.81 -27.35 -25.22
N GLU A 578 6.74 -27.64 -23.91
CA GLU A 578 6.43 -28.99 -23.40
C GLU A 578 5.46 -28.97 -22.20
N PHE A 579 4.45 -28.10 -22.23
CA PHE A 579 3.40 -28.12 -21.21
C PHE A 579 2.31 -29.12 -21.55
N ASN A 580 1.89 -29.90 -20.54
CA ASN A 580 0.63 -30.63 -20.59
C ASN A 580 -0.51 -29.70 -20.17
N GLU A 581 -1.68 -29.81 -20.80
CA GLU A 581 -2.81 -28.93 -20.54
C GLU A 581 -4.07 -29.72 -20.17
N PHE A 582 -4.85 -29.18 -19.24
CA PHE A 582 -6.18 -29.70 -18.91
C PHE A 582 -7.12 -28.60 -18.42
N ASN A 583 -8.41 -28.93 -18.36
CA ASN A 583 -9.48 -28.04 -17.91
C ASN A 583 -10.22 -28.67 -16.73
N THR A 584 -10.73 -27.84 -15.83
CA THR A 584 -11.73 -28.22 -14.82
C THR A 584 -13.04 -27.46 -15.05
N GLU A 585 -14.04 -27.69 -14.21
CA GLU A 585 -15.29 -26.91 -14.25
C GLU A 585 -15.01 -25.42 -14.02
N ILE A 586 -14.16 -25.11 -13.03
CA ILE A 586 -13.89 -23.75 -12.55
C ILE A 586 -12.70 -23.11 -13.28
N PHE A 587 -11.60 -23.85 -13.47
CA PHE A 587 -10.35 -23.32 -14.00
C PHE A 587 -10.08 -23.87 -15.40
N LYS A 588 -9.85 -22.98 -16.36
CA LYS A 588 -9.56 -23.34 -17.75
C LYS A 588 -8.08 -23.13 -18.07
N ASN A 589 -7.57 -23.91 -19.03
CA ASN A 589 -6.21 -23.87 -19.54
C ASN A 589 -5.14 -24.00 -18.44
N ILE A 590 -5.31 -24.98 -17.55
CA ILE A 590 -4.27 -25.31 -16.56
C ILE A 590 -3.14 -26.00 -17.30
N ARG A 591 -1.95 -25.41 -17.24
CA ARG A 591 -0.72 -25.91 -17.87
C ARG A 591 0.21 -26.43 -16.78
N TRP A 592 0.76 -27.63 -16.94
CA TRP A 592 1.69 -28.20 -15.96
C TRP A 592 2.88 -28.92 -16.58
N GLN A 593 4.01 -28.92 -15.87
CA GLN A 593 5.21 -29.68 -16.23
C GLN A 593 6.13 -29.90 -15.02
N TYR A 594 7.00 -30.92 -15.08
CA TYR A 594 8.07 -31.11 -14.10
C TYR A 594 9.31 -30.32 -14.49
N ILE A 595 9.53 -29.20 -13.79
CA ILE A 595 10.72 -28.34 -14.00
C ILE A 595 11.85 -28.82 -13.09
N LYS A 596 13.04 -28.98 -13.68
CA LYS A 596 14.26 -29.32 -12.95
C LYS A 596 15.07 -28.06 -12.68
N SER A 597 15.33 -27.77 -11.40
CA SER A 597 16.29 -26.73 -11.01
C SER A 597 17.69 -27.34 -10.87
N ARG A 598 18.70 -26.65 -11.42
CA ARG A 598 20.11 -26.97 -11.19
C ARG A 598 20.54 -26.31 -9.88
N LYS A 599 20.42 -27.03 -8.76
CA LYS A 599 20.88 -26.52 -7.47
C LYS A 599 22.39 -26.67 -7.24
N ASN A 600 23.09 -27.56 -7.97
CA ASN A 600 24.56 -27.64 -8.07
C ASN A 600 25.00 -28.73 -9.08
N PHE A 601 26.28 -28.73 -9.51
CA PHE A 601 26.88 -29.65 -10.52
C PHE A 601 26.60 -31.15 -10.31
N TYR A 602 26.14 -31.55 -9.11
CA TYR A 602 25.92 -32.95 -8.73
C TYR A 602 24.45 -33.32 -8.44
N ASN A 603 23.52 -32.36 -8.24
CA ASN A 603 22.12 -32.65 -7.88
C ASN A 603 21.11 -31.72 -8.60
N THR A 604 20.25 -32.31 -9.44
CA THR A 604 19.05 -31.64 -9.98
C THR A 604 17.86 -31.95 -9.08
N THR A 605 17.22 -30.93 -8.50
CA THR A 605 15.98 -31.09 -7.72
C THR A 605 14.80 -30.57 -8.52
N GLU A 606 13.71 -31.33 -8.56
CA GLU A 606 12.44 -30.86 -9.12
C GLU A 606 11.90 -29.72 -8.25
N ILE A 607 11.36 -28.67 -8.86
CA ILE A 607 10.73 -27.53 -8.18
C ILE A 607 9.23 -27.50 -8.48
N THR A 608 8.45 -26.96 -7.55
CA THR A 608 7.01 -26.74 -7.74
C THR A 608 6.74 -25.24 -7.81
N ALA A 609 6.93 -24.67 -9.00
CA ALA A 609 6.60 -23.28 -9.28
C ALA A 609 5.09 -23.12 -9.55
N VAL A 610 4.52 -22.03 -9.05
CA VAL A 610 3.10 -21.70 -9.23
C VAL A 610 2.98 -20.29 -9.78
N ALA A 611 2.25 -20.16 -10.88
CA ALA A 611 1.89 -18.85 -11.42
C ALA A 611 0.41 -18.78 -11.78
N CYS A 612 -0.18 -17.62 -11.51
CA CYS A 612 -1.58 -17.32 -11.73
C CYS A 612 -1.66 -16.08 -12.60
N ASN A 613 -2.46 -16.12 -13.68
CA ASN A 613 -2.65 -14.99 -14.60
C ASN A 613 -1.31 -14.41 -15.13
N ASP A 614 -0.35 -15.31 -15.40
CA ASP A 614 1.05 -15.05 -15.83
C ASP A 614 1.96 -14.37 -14.79
N ILE A 615 1.52 -14.30 -13.53
CA ILE A 615 2.31 -13.77 -12.41
C ILE A 615 2.78 -14.91 -11.53
N LEU A 616 4.09 -14.97 -11.30
CA LEU A 616 4.73 -15.94 -10.43
C LEU A 616 4.36 -15.67 -8.97
N ILE A 617 3.68 -16.62 -8.35
CA ILE A 617 3.30 -16.59 -6.93
C ILE A 617 4.42 -17.17 -6.07
N SER A 618 4.99 -18.30 -6.51
CA SER A 618 6.09 -18.97 -5.82
C SER A 618 6.98 -19.72 -6.80
N LYS A 619 8.31 -19.62 -6.62
CA LYS A 619 9.32 -20.39 -7.38
C LYS A 619 9.41 -21.86 -6.94
N ASP A 620 9.16 -22.12 -5.66
CA ASP A 620 9.14 -23.48 -5.11
C ASP A 620 8.25 -23.49 -3.86
N LEU A 621 7.12 -24.19 -3.94
CA LEU A 621 6.23 -24.35 -2.80
C LEU A 621 6.94 -25.06 -1.64
N LYS A 622 6.68 -24.58 -0.42
CA LYS A 622 7.13 -25.24 0.82
C LYS A 622 6.74 -26.72 0.81
N ARG A 623 7.57 -27.57 1.42
CA ARG A 623 7.46 -29.05 1.38
C ARG A 623 6.03 -29.56 1.61
N GLU A 624 5.33 -29.01 2.59
CA GLU A 624 3.95 -29.41 2.95
C GLU A 624 2.92 -29.20 1.81
N LYS A 625 3.19 -28.23 0.93
CA LYS A 625 2.30 -27.82 -0.16
C LYS A 625 2.74 -28.35 -1.52
N SER A 626 4.04 -28.65 -1.68
CA SER A 626 4.59 -29.21 -2.91
C SER A 626 4.35 -30.71 -3.10
N HIS A 627 3.73 -31.41 -2.14
CA HIS A 627 3.44 -32.85 -2.26
C HIS A 627 1.93 -33.11 -2.37
N PHE A 628 1.54 -34.18 -3.07
CA PHE A 628 0.16 -34.65 -3.11
C PHE A 628 -0.25 -35.25 -1.75
N LYS A 629 -1.48 -34.96 -1.28
CA LYS A 629 -1.99 -35.50 -0.01
C LYS A 629 -2.42 -36.96 -0.11
N SER A 630 -2.02 -37.75 0.89
CA SER A 630 -2.04 -39.23 0.92
C SER A 630 -3.42 -39.91 1.17
N HIS A 631 -4.54 -39.19 1.33
CA HIS A 631 -5.73 -39.77 1.99
C HIS A 631 -6.62 -40.66 1.10
N LYS A 632 -6.62 -40.51 -0.24
CA LYS A 632 -7.55 -41.25 -1.13
C LYS A 632 -6.90 -42.29 -2.05
N HIS A 633 -5.61 -42.16 -2.37
CA HIS A 633 -4.91 -43.00 -3.35
C HIS A 633 -3.56 -43.47 -2.80
N LYS A 634 -3.57 -44.33 -1.77
CA LYS A 634 -2.34 -44.87 -1.15
C LYS A 634 -1.42 -45.58 -2.15
N ASP A 635 -2.00 -46.18 -3.19
CA ASP A 635 -1.29 -47.03 -4.14
C ASP A 635 -0.58 -46.26 -5.25
N LEU A 636 -0.90 -44.97 -5.48
CA LEU A 636 -0.22 -44.12 -6.49
C LEU A 636 0.80 -43.17 -5.86
N HIS A 637 0.70 -42.95 -4.54
CA HIS A 637 1.54 -42.01 -3.79
C HIS A 637 3.03 -42.36 -3.86
N PHE A 638 3.38 -43.64 -4.00
CA PHE A 638 4.78 -44.05 -4.11
C PHE A 638 5.44 -43.71 -5.46
N LEU A 639 4.65 -43.44 -6.51
CA LEU A 639 5.16 -43.09 -7.84
C LEU A 639 5.27 -41.57 -8.02
N ILE A 640 4.23 -40.84 -7.62
CA ILE A 640 4.08 -39.39 -7.85
C ILE A 640 3.91 -38.70 -6.48
N GLU A 641 5.03 -38.37 -5.84
CA GLU A 641 5.03 -37.72 -4.52
C GLU A 641 4.92 -36.19 -4.63
N LYS A 642 5.69 -35.58 -5.53
CA LYS A 642 5.81 -34.13 -5.72
C LYS A 642 4.87 -33.64 -6.82
N LYS A 643 4.18 -32.52 -6.55
CA LYS A 643 3.34 -31.80 -7.51
C LYS A 643 4.22 -31.17 -8.61
N PRO A 644 3.79 -31.22 -9.88
CA PRO A 644 4.48 -30.51 -10.96
C PRO A 644 4.39 -29.00 -10.75
N SER A 645 5.20 -28.23 -11.47
CA SER A 645 4.97 -26.79 -11.61
C SER A 645 3.73 -26.56 -12.48
N PHE A 646 2.92 -25.56 -12.15
CA PHE A 646 1.68 -25.30 -12.90
C PHE A 646 1.39 -23.79 -13.04
N LEU A 647 0.83 -23.47 -14.21
CA LEU A 647 0.31 -22.17 -14.62
C LEU A 647 -1.18 -22.29 -14.87
N PHE A 648 -1.95 -21.30 -14.44
CA PHE A 648 -3.38 -21.27 -14.72
C PHE A 648 -3.90 -19.83 -14.79
N ASN A 649 -5.06 -19.69 -15.43
CA ASN A 649 -5.80 -18.45 -15.45
C ASN A 649 -6.90 -18.50 -14.39
N ASP A 650 -7.01 -17.43 -13.62
CA ASP A 650 -8.05 -17.21 -12.63
C ASP A 650 -8.66 -15.83 -12.89
N PRO A 651 -9.43 -15.70 -13.98
CA PRO A 651 -10.00 -14.42 -14.37
C PRO A 651 -10.98 -13.92 -13.30
N ASP A 652 -11.65 -14.80 -12.55
CA ASP A 652 -12.63 -14.47 -11.50
C ASP A 652 -12.01 -14.27 -10.10
N GLY A 653 -10.74 -14.61 -9.91
CA GLY A 653 -10.02 -14.43 -8.64
C GLY A 653 -10.48 -15.36 -7.53
N LEU A 654 -10.87 -16.59 -7.89
CA LEU A 654 -11.40 -17.64 -7.01
C LEU A 654 -10.30 -18.47 -6.34
N PHE A 655 -9.09 -18.50 -6.89
CA PHE A 655 -8.02 -19.33 -6.38
C PHE A 655 -7.51 -18.79 -5.03
N PRO A 656 -7.33 -19.66 -4.00
CA PRO A 656 -6.93 -19.24 -2.66
C PRO A 656 -5.45 -18.84 -2.63
N ILE A 657 -5.18 -17.55 -2.80
CA ILE A 657 -3.84 -16.93 -2.67
C ILE A 657 -3.84 -16.06 -1.41
N LYS A 658 -2.73 -16.07 -0.67
CA LYS A 658 -2.56 -15.16 0.48
C LYS A 658 -2.63 -13.69 0.05
N LEU A 659 -2.99 -12.83 0.99
CA LEU A 659 -3.02 -11.36 0.79
C LEU A 659 -1.67 -10.80 0.30
N ASP A 660 -0.55 -11.33 0.80
CA ASP A 660 0.81 -10.94 0.40
C ASP A 660 1.26 -11.52 -0.95
N ARG A 661 0.46 -12.42 -1.55
CA ARG A 661 0.68 -13.11 -2.83
C ARG A 661 2.02 -13.84 -2.95
N ASN A 662 2.59 -14.26 -1.82
CA ASN A 662 3.87 -14.99 -1.78
C ASN A 662 3.69 -16.51 -1.68
N ASP A 663 2.46 -16.95 -1.45
CA ASP A 663 2.15 -18.34 -1.16
C ASP A 663 0.66 -18.58 -1.42
N ILE A 664 0.32 -19.84 -1.64
CA ILE A 664 -1.07 -20.28 -1.74
C ILE A 664 -1.68 -20.38 -0.33
N ASP A 665 -2.96 -20.05 -0.17
CA ASP A 665 -3.67 -20.12 1.12
C ASP A 665 -4.41 -21.45 1.29
N CYS A 666 -3.88 -22.51 0.68
CA CYS A 666 -4.41 -23.85 0.77
C CYS A 666 -3.26 -24.86 0.86
N ILE A 667 -3.50 -25.97 1.54
CA ILE A 667 -2.57 -27.11 1.52
C ILE A 667 -2.92 -28.05 0.35
N GLU A 668 -4.21 -28.19 0.05
CA GLU A 668 -4.73 -28.99 -1.05
C GLU A 668 -5.25 -28.06 -2.15
N LEU A 669 -4.87 -28.32 -3.40
CA LEU A 669 -5.29 -27.50 -4.54
C LEU A 669 -6.78 -27.75 -4.85
N PRO A 670 -7.54 -26.72 -5.29
CA PRO A 670 -8.93 -26.90 -5.71
C PRO A 670 -9.14 -27.96 -6.80
N PHE A 671 -8.10 -28.21 -7.60
CA PHE A 671 -8.07 -29.18 -8.70
C PHE A 671 -7.03 -30.30 -8.47
N GLU A 672 -6.69 -30.61 -7.20
CA GLU A 672 -5.61 -31.55 -6.88
C GLU A 672 -5.85 -32.95 -7.46
N ASN A 673 -7.10 -33.43 -7.46
CA ASN A 673 -7.44 -34.76 -7.95
C ASN A 673 -7.35 -34.83 -9.48
N GLU A 674 -7.82 -33.81 -10.17
CA GLU A 674 -7.73 -33.67 -11.61
C GLU A 674 -6.27 -33.57 -12.06
N LEU A 675 -5.47 -32.75 -11.37
CA LEU A 675 -4.03 -32.67 -11.60
C LEU A 675 -3.34 -34.02 -11.38
N LEU A 676 -3.66 -34.71 -10.28
CA LEU A 676 -3.10 -36.04 -10.01
C LEU A 676 -3.49 -37.04 -11.12
N LYS A 677 -4.73 -37.02 -11.60
CA LYS A 677 -5.20 -37.88 -12.70
C LYS A 677 -4.43 -37.60 -13.98
N GLU A 678 -4.25 -36.33 -14.36
CA GLU A 678 -3.50 -35.95 -15.57
C GLU A 678 -2.02 -36.28 -15.48
N VAL A 679 -1.39 -36.01 -14.33
CA VAL A 679 0.00 -36.43 -14.07
C VAL A 679 0.13 -37.94 -14.14
N SER A 680 -0.82 -38.69 -13.57
CA SER A 680 -0.82 -40.16 -13.64
C SER A 680 -0.97 -40.67 -15.06
N LYS A 681 -1.85 -40.09 -15.88
CA LYS A 681 -2.01 -40.45 -17.30
C LYS A 681 -0.72 -40.21 -18.08
N SER A 682 -0.10 -39.05 -17.88
CA SER A 682 1.17 -38.71 -18.53
C SER A 682 2.30 -39.66 -18.10
N PHE A 683 2.37 -39.99 -16.80
CA PHE A 683 3.32 -40.98 -16.29
C PHE A 683 3.09 -42.38 -16.88
N ILE A 684 1.83 -42.84 -16.95
CA ILE A 684 1.48 -44.13 -17.55
C ILE A 684 1.81 -44.13 -19.05
N SER A 685 1.50 -43.04 -19.77
CA SER A 685 1.83 -42.89 -21.19
C SER A 685 3.34 -42.96 -21.42
N LEU A 686 4.13 -42.25 -20.60
CA LEU A 686 5.58 -42.36 -20.62
C LEU A 686 6.02 -43.81 -20.37
N PHE A 687 5.44 -44.47 -19.37
CA PHE A 687 5.76 -45.85 -19.00
C PHE A 687 5.42 -46.88 -20.08
N LEU A 688 4.30 -46.72 -20.78
CA LEU A 688 3.88 -47.59 -21.89
C LEU A 688 4.78 -47.43 -23.13
N ASN A 689 5.40 -46.27 -23.31
CA ASN A 689 6.31 -45.98 -24.41
C ASN A 689 7.79 -46.26 -24.06
N LEU A 690 8.09 -46.80 -22.88
CA LEU A 690 9.45 -47.19 -22.51
C LEU A 690 9.86 -48.46 -23.28
N GLU A 691 10.67 -48.33 -24.32
CA GLU A 691 11.34 -49.48 -24.93
C GLU A 691 12.46 -50.00 -24.01
N ILE A 692 12.18 -51.05 -23.23
CA ILE A 692 13.16 -51.68 -22.33
C ILE A 692 13.58 -53.05 -22.87
N ASP A 693 14.79 -53.15 -23.43
CA ASP A 693 15.44 -54.44 -23.72
C ASP A 693 16.13 -54.99 -22.46
N ILE A 694 15.40 -55.85 -21.74
CA ILE A 694 15.81 -56.48 -20.48
C ILE A 694 17.03 -57.40 -20.69
N THR A 695 17.24 -57.93 -21.90
CA THR A 695 18.30 -58.91 -22.18
C THR A 695 19.65 -58.29 -22.49
N LYS A 696 19.70 -57.04 -22.99
CA LYS A 696 20.95 -56.37 -23.39
C LYS A 696 21.42 -55.25 -22.47
N ASN A 697 20.53 -54.59 -21.71
CA ASN A 697 20.85 -53.26 -21.19
C ASN A 697 20.23 -52.89 -19.83
N ILE A 698 20.10 -53.83 -18.88
CA ILE A 698 19.73 -53.48 -17.50
C ILE A 698 20.72 -52.44 -16.89
N THR A 699 21.99 -52.46 -17.31
CA THR A 699 23.04 -51.54 -16.89
C THR A 699 22.93 -50.13 -17.45
N ASN A 700 22.21 -49.94 -18.57
CA ASN A 700 22.12 -48.68 -19.30
C ASN A 700 20.78 -47.94 -19.10
N ILE A 701 19.88 -48.45 -18.26
CA ILE A 701 18.69 -47.72 -17.82
C ILE A 701 19.14 -46.51 -16.98
N LYS A 702 19.31 -45.36 -17.64
CA LYS A 702 19.67 -44.08 -17.00
C LYS A 702 18.45 -43.47 -16.30
N LEU A 703 17.96 -44.12 -15.25
CA LEU A 703 17.06 -43.49 -14.28
C LEU A 703 17.91 -42.82 -13.20
N LYS A 704 17.70 -41.50 -13.01
CA LYS A 704 18.61 -40.63 -12.24
C LYS A 704 18.61 -40.94 -10.73
N ASN A 705 17.52 -41.50 -10.18
CA ASN A 705 17.42 -41.85 -8.76
C ASN A 705 17.28 -43.36 -8.53
N ALA A 706 18.00 -43.87 -7.54
CA ALA A 706 18.01 -45.27 -7.12
C ALA A 706 16.62 -45.79 -6.70
N ASN A 707 15.79 -44.92 -6.15
CA ASN A 707 14.44 -45.25 -5.64
C ASN A 707 13.41 -45.46 -6.75
N ASP A 708 13.62 -44.94 -7.96
CA ASP A 708 12.63 -45.06 -9.05
C ASP A 708 12.68 -46.44 -9.75
N LEU A 709 13.84 -47.11 -9.71
CA LEU A 709 14.00 -48.49 -10.22
C LEU A 709 13.39 -49.55 -9.30
N ALA A 710 13.20 -49.24 -8.01
CA ALA A 710 12.51 -50.12 -7.06
C ALA A 710 10.97 -50.14 -7.26
N LYS A 711 10.46 -49.23 -8.10
CA LYS A 711 9.04 -49.05 -8.41
C LYS A 711 8.59 -49.84 -9.65
N ILE A 712 9.54 -50.43 -10.39
CA ILE A 712 9.31 -51.22 -11.60
C ILE A 712 9.76 -52.66 -11.34
N LEU A 713 8.88 -53.62 -11.62
CA LEU A 713 9.15 -55.04 -11.57
C LEU A 713 9.42 -55.57 -12.99
N PHE A 714 10.51 -56.27 -13.18
CA PHE A 714 10.91 -56.86 -14.46
C PHE A 714 10.64 -58.36 -14.45
N SER A 715 10.26 -58.93 -15.59
CA SER A 715 10.11 -60.36 -15.82
C SER A 715 10.79 -60.76 -17.14
N LYS A 716 10.81 -62.05 -17.45
CA LYS A 716 11.28 -62.57 -18.75
C LYS A 716 10.49 -61.99 -19.93
N ASP A 717 9.20 -61.75 -19.73
CA ASP A 717 8.24 -61.39 -20.77
C ASP A 717 7.97 -59.87 -20.84
N GLY A 718 8.62 -59.06 -19.99
CA GLY A 718 8.46 -57.61 -19.98
C GLY A 718 8.66 -56.99 -18.60
N TYR A 719 7.96 -55.89 -18.34
CA TYR A 719 8.03 -55.17 -17.07
C TYR A 719 6.63 -54.70 -16.64
N THR A 720 6.45 -54.43 -15.35
CA THR A 720 5.22 -53.92 -14.75
C THR A 720 5.53 -52.95 -13.62
N LEU A 721 4.55 -52.16 -13.17
CA LEU A 721 4.71 -51.32 -11.98
C LEU A 721 4.52 -52.15 -10.72
N ASN A 722 5.27 -51.82 -9.67
CA ASN A 722 5.15 -52.43 -8.34
C ASN A 722 3.90 -51.92 -7.60
N ILE A 723 2.72 -52.06 -8.21
CA ILE A 723 1.40 -51.73 -7.64
C ILE A 723 0.61 -53.01 -7.51
N ASP A 724 -0.04 -53.24 -6.37
CA ASP A 724 -0.86 -54.42 -6.09
C ASP A 724 -1.86 -54.73 -7.23
N TYR A 725 -2.48 -53.71 -7.81
CA TYR A 725 -3.38 -53.87 -8.95
C TYR A 725 -2.70 -54.55 -10.16
N PHE A 726 -1.55 -54.04 -10.59
CA PHE A 726 -0.83 -54.59 -11.75
C PHE A 726 -0.22 -55.95 -11.45
N ILE A 727 0.24 -56.17 -10.22
CA ILE A 727 0.79 -57.45 -9.77
C ILE A 727 -0.31 -58.51 -9.73
N ASN A 728 -1.48 -58.20 -9.17
CA ASN A 728 -2.62 -59.12 -9.10
C ASN A 728 -3.16 -59.51 -10.49
N LYS A 729 -2.94 -58.67 -11.51
CA LYS A 729 -3.30 -58.97 -12.91
C LYS A 729 -2.34 -59.93 -13.61
N LEU A 730 -1.17 -60.24 -13.03
CA LEU A 730 -0.18 -61.13 -13.67
C LEU A 730 -0.56 -62.62 -13.74
N ASN A 731 -1.70 -63.04 -13.16
CA ASN A 731 -2.31 -64.37 -13.35
C ASN A 731 -1.37 -65.59 -13.13
N THR A 732 -0.34 -65.46 -12.29
CA THR A 732 0.62 -66.53 -11.96
C THR A 732 0.37 -67.07 -10.54
N LYS A 733 0.24 -68.40 -10.39
CA LYS A 733 -0.04 -69.10 -9.11
C LYS A 733 1.00 -68.91 -8.00
N SER A 734 2.19 -68.40 -8.33
CA SER A 734 3.27 -68.08 -7.39
C SER A 734 4.30 -67.20 -8.10
N VAL A 735 4.57 -66.00 -7.57
CA VAL A 735 5.63 -65.12 -8.08
C VAL A 735 6.80 -65.11 -7.10
N ASN A 736 8.00 -65.38 -7.59
CA ASN A 736 9.22 -65.17 -6.82
C ASN A 736 9.68 -63.73 -7.00
N LEU A 737 9.54 -62.90 -5.96
CA LEU A 737 10.14 -61.56 -5.94
C LEU A 737 11.63 -61.70 -5.62
N ILE A 738 12.50 -61.24 -6.52
CA ILE A 738 13.95 -61.38 -6.38
C ILE A 738 14.57 -59.99 -6.37
N ARG A 739 15.17 -59.64 -5.22
CA ARG A 739 15.89 -58.38 -5.04
C ARG A 739 17.30 -58.49 -5.61
N LEU A 740 17.63 -57.66 -6.59
CA LEU A 740 18.97 -57.58 -7.16
C LEU A 740 19.73 -56.42 -6.51
N VAL A 741 20.74 -56.73 -5.69
CA VAL A 741 21.64 -55.75 -5.06
C VAL A 741 22.82 -55.50 -6.00
N LYS A 742 23.00 -54.27 -6.45
CA LYS A 742 24.00 -53.90 -7.45
C LYS A 742 25.37 -53.66 -6.80
N ASP A 743 26.35 -54.50 -7.13
CA ASP A 743 27.77 -54.16 -6.96
C ASP A 743 28.60 -54.77 -8.11
N GLY A 744 28.64 -54.07 -9.25
CA GLY A 744 29.27 -54.51 -10.51
C GLY A 744 28.36 -54.48 -11.75
N ASN A 745 28.97 -54.59 -12.94
CA ASN A 745 28.40 -54.25 -14.26
C ASN A 745 27.68 -55.37 -15.03
N SER A 746 27.18 -56.44 -14.40
CA SER A 746 26.43 -57.47 -15.16
C SER A 746 25.44 -58.27 -14.32
N VAL A 747 24.18 -58.33 -14.78
CA VAL A 747 23.13 -59.24 -14.30
C VAL A 747 23.19 -60.52 -15.15
N SER A 748 23.20 -61.70 -14.54
CA SER A 748 23.26 -62.99 -15.24
C SER A 748 21.97 -63.32 -15.99
N SER A 749 22.07 -63.75 -17.26
CA SER A 749 20.92 -64.18 -18.09
C SER A 749 20.19 -65.41 -17.55
N ALA A 750 20.84 -66.23 -16.71
CA ALA A 750 20.24 -67.39 -16.08
C ALA A 750 19.16 -67.02 -15.05
N ILE A 751 19.29 -65.86 -14.39
CA ILE A 751 18.32 -65.36 -13.42
C ILE A 751 17.08 -64.83 -14.15
N LEU A 752 17.27 -64.16 -15.29
CA LEU A 752 16.20 -63.60 -16.13
C LEU A 752 15.33 -64.66 -16.83
N ASN A 753 15.80 -65.91 -16.91
CA ASN A 753 15.10 -67.01 -17.59
C ASN A 753 14.19 -67.84 -16.67
N HIS A 754 14.08 -67.49 -15.39
CA HIS A 754 13.27 -68.24 -14.45
C HIS A 754 11.77 -67.97 -14.69
N GLU A 755 10.99 -69.03 -14.95
CA GLU A 755 9.54 -68.89 -15.10
C GLU A 755 8.94 -68.41 -13.76
N ASN A 756 8.07 -67.39 -13.83
CA ASN A 756 7.36 -66.77 -12.71
C ASN A 756 8.22 -65.99 -11.69
N ALA A 757 9.29 -65.33 -12.13
CA ALA A 757 10.08 -64.45 -11.29
C ALA A 757 9.89 -62.96 -11.67
N LEU A 758 9.70 -62.11 -10.66
CA LEU A 758 9.72 -60.66 -10.78
C LEU A 758 10.96 -60.11 -10.07
N PHE A 759 11.68 -59.22 -10.74
CA PHE A 759 12.92 -58.63 -10.24
C PHE A 759 12.79 -57.13 -10.11
N PHE A 760 13.37 -56.54 -9.07
CA PHE A 760 13.54 -55.09 -8.99
C PHE A 760 14.99 -54.75 -8.64
N ILE A 761 15.41 -53.57 -9.08
CA ILE A 761 16.80 -53.14 -8.97
C ILE A 761 16.87 -52.02 -7.93
N GLN A 762 17.72 -52.22 -6.92
CA GLN A 762 18.04 -51.17 -5.96
C GLN A 762 19.51 -50.81 -6.09
N LYS A 763 19.77 -49.53 -6.35
CA LYS A 763 21.13 -48.99 -6.52
C LYS A 763 21.69 -48.57 -5.17
N ASP A 764 21.79 -49.51 -4.24
CA ASP A 764 22.54 -49.30 -3.00
C ASP A 764 23.90 -50.02 -3.13
N LYS A 765 24.99 -49.23 -3.02
CA LYS A 765 26.13 -49.72 -2.21
C LYS A 765 25.55 -50.03 -0.84
N LEU A 766 25.90 -51.15 -0.22
CA LEU A 766 25.62 -51.41 1.21
C LEU A 766 25.68 -50.09 1.99
N GLY A 767 24.51 -49.56 2.36
CA GLY A 767 24.41 -48.24 2.96
C GLY A 767 25.03 -48.26 4.35
N LEU A 768 26.30 -47.91 4.47
CA LEU A 768 26.87 -47.47 5.74
C LEU A 768 26.38 -46.04 6.03
N SER A 769 25.14 -45.91 6.50
CA SER A 769 24.78 -44.72 7.27
C SER A 769 25.30 -44.92 8.69
N TYR A 770 26.16 -44.02 9.16
CA TYR A 770 26.57 -43.91 10.56
C TYR A 770 25.36 -43.46 11.40
N SER A 771 24.44 -44.38 11.64
CA SER A 771 23.58 -44.42 12.80
C SER A 771 23.62 -45.87 13.27
N GLU A 772 24.05 -46.08 14.50
CA GLU A 772 24.29 -47.39 15.07
C GLU A 772 23.17 -48.39 14.74
N SER A 773 23.58 -49.56 14.25
CA SER A 773 22.81 -50.80 14.07
C SER A 773 21.82 -50.88 12.89
N ILE A 774 22.12 -51.76 11.93
CA ILE A 774 21.30 -52.92 11.47
C ILE A 774 21.60 -53.26 9.99
N VAL A 775 22.03 -54.50 9.73
CA VAL A 775 21.81 -55.19 8.45
C VAL A 775 20.92 -56.39 8.77
N ALA A 776 19.63 -56.28 8.46
CA ALA A 776 18.70 -57.41 8.46
C ALA A 776 17.72 -57.20 7.31
N PRO A 777 17.40 -58.24 6.52
CA PRO A 777 16.21 -58.23 5.70
C PRO A 777 15.02 -58.00 6.65
N SER A 778 14.28 -56.90 6.50
CA SER A 778 13.20 -56.52 7.42
C SER A 778 12.05 -57.54 7.45
N CYS A 779 12.06 -58.55 6.57
CA CYS A 779 10.89 -59.36 6.26
C CYS A 779 11.08 -60.88 6.37
N GLY A 780 12.18 -61.40 6.92
CA GLY A 780 12.32 -62.85 7.14
C GLY A 780 12.69 -63.69 5.92
N GLY A 781 13.53 -63.16 5.04
CA GLY A 781 14.04 -63.89 3.88
C GLY A 781 14.82 -65.16 4.24
N ARG A 782 14.90 -66.11 3.29
CA ARG A 782 15.78 -67.29 3.37
C ARG A 782 17.18 -66.91 2.89
N ILE A 783 18.19 -67.32 3.64
CA ILE A 783 19.60 -67.14 3.31
C ILE A 783 20.15 -68.48 2.81
N ILE A 784 20.85 -68.45 1.67
CA ILE A 784 21.49 -69.62 1.05
C ILE A 784 23.01 -69.41 1.10
N LEU A 785 23.74 -70.27 1.82
CA LEU A 785 25.21 -70.25 1.91
C LEU A 785 25.79 -71.56 1.37
N ASN A 786 27.01 -71.52 0.83
CA ASN A 786 27.75 -72.76 0.61
C ASN A 786 28.02 -73.47 1.94
N ASN A 787 28.03 -74.80 1.94
CA ASN A 787 28.32 -75.61 3.13
C ASN A 787 29.64 -75.23 3.82
N ALA A 788 30.70 -74.93 3.08
CA ALA A 788 32.01 -74.55 3.64
C ALA A 788 31.94 -73.20 4.39
N ASP A 789 31.29 -72.21 3.80
CA ASP A 789 31.15 -70.87 4.38
C ASP A 789 30.19 -70.88 5.56
N TYR A 790 29.08 -71.62 5.45
CA TYR A 790 28.17 -71.88 6.55
C TYR A 790 28.92 -72.50 7.74
N THR A 791 29.73 -73.54 7.52
CA THR A 791 30.52 -74.17 8.58
C THR A 791 31.59 -73.24 9.17
N ASN A 792 32.17 -72.35 8.37
CA ASN A 792 33.18 -71.39 8.84
C ASN A 792 32.55 -70.24 9.65
N LEU A 793 31.35 -69.80 9.26
CA LEU A 793 30.58 -68.75 9.95
C LEU A 793 30.12 -69.21 11.34
N PHE A 794 29.67 -70.48 11.45
CA PHE A 794 29.12 -71.06 12.68
C PHE A 794 30.12 -71.91 13.49
N LYS A 795 31.42 -71.83 13.19
CA LYS A 795 32.48 -72.55 13.93
C LYS A 795 32.70 -71.93 15.32
N SER A 796 32.48 -72.72 16.37
CA SER A 796 32.50 -72.26 17.78
C SER A 796 33.84 -71.65 18.25
N SER A 797 34.96 -71.98 17.60
CA SER A 797 36.30 -71.55 17.98
C SER A 797 36.67 -70.11 17.58
N LYS A 798 35.88 -69.45 16.72
CA LYS A 798 36.21 -68.10 16.21
C LYS A 798 35.48 -66.94 16.91
N ASN A 799 34.60 -67.20 17.90
CA ASN A 799 33.83 -66.18 18.64
C ASN A 799 33.09 -65.13 17.78
N ARG A 800 32.79 -65.43 16.50
CA ARG A 800 32.13 -64.50 15.56
C ARG A 800 30.62 -64.44 15.71
N ILE A 801 30.01 -65.46 16.31
CA ILE A 801 28.58 -65.56 16.58
C ILE A 801 28.39 -65.93 18.06
N THR A 802 27.46 -65.27 18.75
CA THR A 802 27.20 -65.53 20.17
C THR A 802 26.66 -66.94 20.39
N LYS A 803 27.04 -67.61 21.49
CA LYS A 803 26.56 -68.98 21.82
C LYS A 803 25.04 -69.11 21.81
N ARG A 804 24.32 -68.06 22.22
CA ARG A 804 22.85 -67.97 22.21
C ARG A 804 22.24 -67.92 20.80
N SER A 805 22.97 -67.37 19.83
CA SER A 805 22.56 -67.30 18.42
C SER A 805 22.81 -68.62 17.70
N ILE A 806 23.90 -69.32 18.04
CA ILE A 806 24.17 -70.68 17.56
C ILE A 806 23.10 -71.66 18.09
N SER A 807 22.68 -71.54 19.35
CA SER A 807 21.66 -72.42 19.92
C SER A 807 20.25 -72.22 19.35
N ASN A 808 19.96 -71.03 18.80
CA ASN A 808 18.66 -70.71 18.19
C ASN A 808 18.64 -70.90 16.67
N HIS A 809 19.79 -71.16 16.05
CA HIS A 809 19.92 -71.33 14.61
C HIS A 809 19.29 -72.65 14.14
N LYS A 810 18.43 -72.59 13.12
CA LYS A 810 17.84 -73.76 12.47
C LYS A 810 18.09 -73.72 10.96
N VAL A 811 18.80 -74.74 10.48
CA VAL A 811 18.89 -75.02 9.04
C VAL A 811 17.55 -75.53 8.57
N GLU A 812 16.96 -74.85 7.57
CA GLU A 812 15.70 -75.29 6.95
C GLU A 812 15.97 -76.40 5.93
N GLN A 813 17.05 -76.31 5.16
CA GLN A 813 17.40 -77.30 4.15
C GLN A 813 18.90 -77.33 3.89
N LYS A 814 19.47 -78.51 3.62
CA LYS A 814 20.88 -78.68 3.29
C LYS A 814 21.04 -79.72 2.19
N ASN A 815 21.76 -79.37 1.13
CA ASN A 815 22.16 -80.30 0.07
C ASN A 815 23.69 -80.41 0.03
N GLU A 816 24.23 -81.17 -0.93
CA GLU A 816 25.68 -81.42 -1.04
C GLU A 816 26.51 -80.15 -1.19
N LYS A 817 25.91 -79.05 -1.68
CA LYS A 817 26.62 -77.83 -2.06
C LYS A 817 26.25 -76.62 -1.18
N TYR A 818 25.04 -76.57 -0.62
CA TYR A 818 24.48 -75.41 0.07
C TYR A 818 23.66 -75.74 1.32
N THR A 819 23.65 -74.79 2.25
CA THR A 819 22.82 -74.74 3.46
C THR A 819 21.88 -73.53 3.40
N ILE A 820 20.59 -73.75 3.65
CA ILE A 820 19.52 -72.76 3.61
C ILE A 820 18.94 -72.60 5.01
N TYR A 821 18.77 -71.35 5.47
CA TYR A 821 18.14 -71.05 6.75
C TYR A 821 17.37 -69.74 6.73
N ASN A 822 16.42 -69.59 7.66
CA ASN A 822 15.62 -68.37 7.81
C ASN A 822 16.39 -67.25 8.52
N ALA A 823 16.28 -66.02 8.03
CA ALA A 823 16.80 -64.83 8.73
C ALA A 823 16.13 -64.59 10.10
N TYR A 824 14.89 -65.05 10.32
CA TYR A 824 14.17 -64.92 11.61
C TYR A 824 14.71 -65.78 12.76
N ASN A 825 15.64 -66.71 12.50
CA ASN A 825 16.19 -67.58 13.54
C ASN A 825 17.00 -66.83 14.61
N PHE A 826 17.29 -65.54 14.41
CA PHE A 826 18.02 -64.69 15.35
C PHE A 826 17.06 -63.68 15.99
N LYS A 827 16.50 -64.03 17.15
CA LYS A 827 15.42 -63.27 17.82
C LYS A 827 15.79 -61.90 18.40
N ASN A 828 17.05 -61.46 18.33
CA ASN A 828 17.47 -60.11 18.74
C ASN A 828 18.27 -59.43 17.61
N ARG A 829 17.83 -58.22 17.24
CA ARG A 829 18.20 -57.42 16.06
C ARG A 829 19.65 -56.87 16.02
N ALA A 830 20.65 -57.60 16.51
CA ALA A 830 22.03 -57.10 16.57
C ALA A 830 23.03 -57.97 15.79
N THR A 831 23.66 -57.34 14.80
CA THR A 831 25.04 -57.56 14.29
C THR A 831 25.43 -58.98 13.89
N LEU A 832 25.41 -59.27 12.58
CA LEU A 832 26.07 -60.45 12.02
C LEU A 832 27.04 -60.16 10.86
N LEU A 833 27.12 -58.93 10.34
CA LEU A 833 28.02 -58.59 9.23
C LEU A 833 28.61 -57.20 9.44
N THR A 834 29.94 -57.11 9.52
CA THR A 834 30.73 -55.90 9.26
C THR A 834 31.35 -56.04 7.87
N GLU A 835 31.52 -54.92 7.14
CA GLU A 835 31.99 -54.87 5.74
C GLU A 835 33.20 -55.78 5.44
N ASN A 836 34.14 -55.87 6.38
CA ASN A 836 35.35 -56.70 6.22
C ASN A 836 35.10 -58.22 6.23
N ASN A 837 33.91 -58.68 6.65
CA ASN A 837 33.53 -60.10 6.62
C ASN A 837 32.79 -60.51 5.32
N ILE A 838 32.50 -59.56 4.43
CA ILE A 838 31.85 -59.83 3.13
C ILE A 838 32.90 -60.05 2.01
N ASN A 839 34.16 -59.64 2.25
CA ASN A 839 35.30 -59.86 1.35
C ASN A 839 35.94 -61.26 1.50
N ILE A 840 35.15 -62.33 1.52
CA ILE A 840 35.65 -63.72 1.41
C ILE A 840 35.08 -64.42 0.16
N LEU A 841 34.42 -63.68 -0.73
CA LEU A 841 33.83 -64.22 -1.97
C LEU A 841 34.81 -64.30 -3.15
N ASP A 842 36.12 -64.22 -2.92
CA ASP A 842 37.11 -64.32 -4.00
C ASP A 842 37.31 -65.74 -4.56
N ASN A 843 36.68 -66.77 -3.97
CA ASN A 843 36.86 -68.16 -4.40
C ASN A 843 35.57 -68.92 -4.80
N PHE A 844 34.46 -68.22 -5.06
CA PHE A 844 33.31 -68.80 -5.77
C PHE A 844 33.14 -68.15 -7.15
N ASP A 845 32.68 -68.95 -8.11
CA ASP A 845 32.37 -68.54 -9.49
C ASP A 845 31.66 -67.17 -9.51
N LYS A 846 32.17 -66.24 -10.33
CA LYS A 846 31.85 -64.79 -10.28
C LYS A 846 30.39 -64.45 -10.59
N SER A 847 29.53 -65.45 -10.86
CA SER A 847 28.20 -65.31 -11.44
C SER A 847 27.02 -65.52 -10.46
N LEU A 848 27.26 -65.86 -9.20
CA LEU A 848 26.19 -66.11 -8.21
C LEU A 848 26.28 -65.19 -6.97
N ARG A 849 25.34 -64.25 -6.86
CA ARG A 849 25.05 -63.48 -5.64
C ARG A 849 23.54 -63.48 -5.40
N SER A 850 23.05 -64.08 -4.32
CA SER A 850 21.62 -64.11 -3.97
C SER A 850 21.41 -63.68 -2.52
N VAL A 851 20.56 -62.68 -2.31
CA VAL A 851 19.79 -62.51 -1.08
C VAL A 851 18.32 -62.38 -1.48
N GLN A 852 17.49 -63.31 -1.00
CA GLN A 852 16.07 -63.45 -1.37
C GLN A 852 15.17 -62.73 -0.34
N GLU A 853 14.11 -62.03 -0.76
CA GLU A 853 13.00 -61.62 0.11
C GLU A 853 11.64 -61.72 -0.59
N VAL A 854 10.63 -62.27 0.08
CA VAL A 854 9.21 -62.30 -0.35
C VAL A 854 8.32 -61.82 0.81
N PRO A 855 7.51 -60.79 0.60
CA PRO A 855 6.23 -60.71 1.32
C PRO A 855 5.13 -59.87 0.63
N PHE A 856 3.93 -60.44 0.45
CA PHE A 856 2.69 -59.87 1.00
C PHE A 856 1.63 -60.97 0.86
N SER A 857 1.48 -61.76 1.93
CA SER A 857 0.65 -62.97 2.03
C SER A 857 0.97 -64.02 0.94
N PHE A 858 1.67 -65.13 1.19
CA PHE A 858 1.08 -66.38 1.72
C PHE A 858 -0.41 -66.68 1.36
N LEU A 859 -0.94 -66.06 0.29
CA LEU A 859 -2.26 -66.28 -0.31
C LEU A 859 -2.32 -67.67 -0.96
N LYS A 860 -2.77 -68.66 -0.20
CA LYS A 860 -3.72 -69.67 -0.71
C LYS A 860 -5.05 -68.93 -0.95
N VAL A 861 -5.84 -69.19 -2.00
CA VAL A 861 -6.73 -70.35 -2.20
C VAL A 861 -7.34 -70.28 -3.62
N GLY A 862 -7.47 -71.44 -4.29
CA GLY A 862 -8.67 -71.85 -5.06
C GLY A 862 -8.94 -71.32 -6.49
N HIS A 863 -9.24 -72.27 -7.38
CA HIS A 863 -9.91 -72.21 -8.71
C HIS A 863 -11.08 -71.19 -8.82
N ASP A 864 -11.46 -70.55 -9.94
CA ASP A 864 -11.54 -70.94 -11.36
C ASP A 864 -11.45 -69.72 -12.33
N PHE A 865 -11.32 -70.03 -13.62
CA PHE A 865 -11.27 -69.14 -14.80
C PHE A 865 -12.32 -68.01 -14.86
N LEU A 866 -11.93 -66.85 -15.40
CA LEU A 866 -12.59 -66.18 -16.54
C LEU A 866 -11.71 -65.07 -17.14
N LYS A 867 -11.72 -64.98 -18.47
CA LYS A 867 -10.93 -64.06 -19.32
C LYS A 867 -11.33 -62.59 -19.08
N ALA A 868 -10.37 -61.68 -19.05
CA ALA A 868 -10.61 -60.23 -19.03
C ALA A 868 -9.78 -59.54 -20.14
N GLY A 869 -10.24 -59.67 -21.38
CA GLY A 869 -10.35 -58.49 -22.23
C GLY A 869 -11.60 -57.72 -21.77
N ASP A 870 -11.57 -56.40 -21.86
CA ASP A 870 -12.60 -55.46 -21.39
C ASP A 870 -12.55 -55.18 -19.88
N ILE A 871 -11.88 -54.08 -19.52
CA ILE A 871 -12.31 -53.02 -18.58
C ILE A 871 -11.20 -51.95 -18.65
N LEU A 872 -11.29 -51.12 -19.69
CA LEU A 872 -10.70 -49.78 -19.77
C LEU A 872 -11.81 -48.84 -20.27
N THR A 873 -12.89 -48.77 -19.50
CA THR A 873 -13.93 -47.75 -19.67
C THR A 873 -14.43 -47.34 -18.30
N GLY A 874 -14.13 -46.11 -17.91
CA GLY A 874 -14.52 -45.51 -16.63
C GLY A 874 -13.35 -44.80 -15.97
N CYS A 875 -12.81 -43.79 -16.65
CA CYS A 875 -11.79 -42.88 -16.14
C CYS A 875 -12.46 -41.59 -15.67
#